data_AF-A0A2M7AI88-F1
#
_entry.id   AF-A0A2M7AI88-F1
#
_cell.length_a   1.000
_cell.length_b   1.000
_cell.length_c   1.000
_cell.angle_alpha   90.00
_cell.angle_beta   90.00
_cell.angle_gamma   90.00
#
_symmetry.space_group_name_H-M   'P 1'
#
loop_
_entity.id
_entity.type
_entity.pdbx_description
1 polymer ?
#
loop_
_entity_poly.entity_id
_entity_poly.type
_entity_poly.pdbx_seq_one_letter_code
_entity_poly.pdbx_strand_id
1 'polypeptide(L)'
;MSRIDFRAATFGFRRFSSFVLLLCPLALPANAATVVVESVPSHASVFLDNLFAGMTPLTIEAVAAGPHLLQVCRHQYHDHVVVLTVDEEQESIRAALVPLGRGSLRIVTSPPDVDVFLNGSLKGKSPLTVGDLPAGKYQLRLEGEGLATFQEIVRVPPATETLVERALESKSETFLLAAISADPGRVVNYYDLAHLYMRHQRFDEGFAMFARGFDACVGPSLWTNEQRRLYDELERVWDGQYRFTDDASRRKLQPRITEELQKGIQRQPRNVANYWCLGSIFEKSKDWAAAVTVYEQALKALKAQRATIHFTHLVAKARYQQGLAAQQSNNFDEALSIYGSLVRDHCKGYHTRSALTQVASIYLSQKRDAATAVESKQQFIDLYPDSDQCPSVQMQIATWYRNQLKDYPKAIDAYRTYIRKYPDKDDCVQAQLSIASVYQQQLKDEASTIREYEKVLTDYPGSESVAVAVKALYDVYTARAKAGNDKAAEEKSAHMKQRLISEFPWRQETTLVDDDSEFKKRSQESRKAYSDAVTLARADAVKGIGAYRELIDRFPASYYAPIAQTQIINLYASSLKDDTKANQERERFAELFPRDDRAPSMLYQAGHNRCFVQKDLDGGVATLRKFMRAYPDHDLCVTAQYYIANAFSFSLGNYNRDRYIEENRKLIRDYPWYDNCDVAQTTIGLNYYYQFEPGDKAKAQRELLKTIQDYPFGSYAVQTEYYLDLIDAGMQLDENRIP
;
A
#
# COMPACT_ATOMS: atom_id res chain seq x y z
N MET A 1 51.46 10.42 17.94
CA MET A 1 52.58 10.34 18.90
C MET A 1 53.34 11.66 18.90
N SER A 2 52.99 12.57 19.81
CA SER A 2 53.89 13.62 20.31
C SER A 2 53.19 14.25 21.51
N ARG A 3 53.76 13.98 22.68
CA ARG A 3 53.27 14.33 24.02
C ARG A 3 53.12 15.84 24.16
N ILE A 4 51.94 16.28 24.63
CA ILE A 4 51.75 17.61 25.21
C ILE A 4 51.95 17.42 26.71
N ASP A 5 53.17 17.70 27.17
CA ASP A 5 53.52 17.68 28.59
C ASP A 5 53.03 18.95 29.28
N PHE A 6 52.28 18.74 30.36
CA PHE A 6 52.00 19.71 31.41
C PHE A 6 53.31 20.29 31.95
N ARG A 7 53.47 21.62 31.90
CA ARG A 7 54.34 22.33 32.84
C ARG A 7 53.59 23.52 33.43
N ALA A 8 53.34 23.36 34.72
CA ALA A 8 52.83 24.33 35.65
C ALA A 8 53.59 25.65 35.57
N ALA A 9 52.85 26.75 35.49
CA ALA A 9 53.38 28.08 35.75
C ALA A 9 53.68 28.21 37.25
N THR A 10 54.94 27.95 37.62
CA THR A 10 55.54 28.41 38.87
C THR A 10 55.62 29.94 38.85
N PHE A 11 54.66 30.62 39.47
CA PHE A 11 54.83 32.03 39.83
C PHE A 11 55.80 32.12 41.01
N GLY A 12 56.95 32.73 40.74
CA GLY A 12 58.05 32.85 41.68
C GLY A 12 57.66 33.61 42.94
N PHE A 13 57.94 32.99 44.09
CA PHE A 13 58.09 33.62 45.39
C PHE A 13 59.06 34.81 45.27
N ARG A 14 58.52 36.04 45.27
CA ARG A 14 59.31 37.22 45.59
C ARG A 14 59.55 37.22 47.09
N ARG A 15 60.84 37.27 47.45
CA ARG A 15 61.37 37.45 48.81
C ARG A 15 60.53 38.47 49.57
N PHE A 16 59.86 38.03 50.63
CA PHE A 16 59.40 38.93 51.69
C PHE A 16 60.65 39.52 52.33
N SER A 17 60.95 40.77 51.98
CA SER A 17 61.95 41.57 52.65
C SER A 17 61.46 41.78 54.09
N SER A 18 62.34 41.48 55.05
CA SER A 18 62.13 41.73 56.47
C SER A 18 61.65 43.16 56.69
N PHE A 19 60.37 43.32 57.00
CA PHE A 19 59.87 44.56 57.56
C PHE A 19 60.36 44.62 59.00
N VAL A 20 61.38 45.46 59.21
CA VAL A 20 61.83 45.88 60.53
C VAL A 20 60.60 46.40 61.27
N LEU A 21 60.23 45.71 62.35
CA LEU A 21 59.31 46.19 63.36
C LEU A 21 59.94 47.46 63.96
N LEU A 22 59.61 48.61 63.37
CA LEU A 22 59.80 49.88 64.02
C LEU A 22 58.73 49.95 65.11
N LEU A 23 59.13 49.56 66.32
CA LEU A 23 58.47 49.97 67.56
C LEU A 23 58.57 51.50 67.64
N CYS A 24 57.69 52.18 66.90
CA CYS A 24 57.33 53.53 67.22
C CYS A 24 56.54 53.41 68.54
N PRO A 25 56.96 54.05 69.64
CA PRO A 25 56.06 54.22 70.76
C PRO A 25 54.92 55.06 70.20
N LEU A 26 53.77 54.41 69.96
CA LEU A 26 52.53 55.11 69.72
C LEU A 26 52.31 55.91 71.00
N ALA A 27 52.72 57.17 70.98
CA ALA A 27 52.22 58.14 71.92
C ALA A 27 50.71 58.09 71.69
N LEU A 28 49.99 57.46 72.62
CA LEU A 28 48.54 57.54 72.71
C LEU A 28 48.23 59.03 72.53
N PRO A 29 47.45 59.43 71.49
CA PRO A 29 46.95 60.79 71.48
C PRO A 29 46.27 60.97 72.83
N ALA A 30 46.51 62.10 73.49
CA ALA A 30 46.08 62.35 74.87
C ALA A 30 44.55 62.25 75.07
N ASN A 31 43.82 61.94 73.99
CA ASN A 31 42.39 61.92 73.81
C ASN A 31 41.96 60.70 72.96
N ALA A 32 42.55 59.51 73.21
CA ALA A 32 42.27 58.30 72.43
C ALA A 32 41.03 57.59 72.98
N ALA A 33 39.95 57.57 72.21
CA ALA A 33 38.71 56.95 72.64
C ALA A 33 38.59 55.52 72.13
N THR A 34 37.78 54.73 72.85
CA THR A 34 37.39 53.40 72.42
C THR A 34 36.02 53.47 71.75
N VAL A 35 35.94 53.02 70.49
CA VAL A 35 34.68 52.99 69.73
C VAL A 35 34.14 51.56 69.70
N VAL A 36 33.00 51.35 70.34
CA VAL A 36 32.28 50.07 70.30
C VAL A 36 31.22 50.15 69.20
N VAL A 37 31.38 49.32 68.17
CA VAL A 37 30.46 49.22 67.05
C VAL A 37 29.66 47.93 67.17
N GLU A 38 28.39 48.06 67.49
CA GLU A 38 27.42 46.97 67.43
C GLU A 38 26.56 47.12 66.17
N SER A 39 26.06 46.01 65.63
CA SER A 39 25.03 46.06 64.59
C SER A 39 23.88 45.13 64.90
N VAL A 40 22.71 45.48 64.39
CA VAL A 40 21.52 44.64 64.44
C VAL A 40 21.06 44.40 63.00
N PRO A 41 21.16 43.16 62.48
CA PRO A 41 21.77 41.98 63.10
C PRO A 41 23.31 42.02 63.16
N SER A 42 23.90 41.46 64.23
CA SER A 42 25.35 41.38 64.51
C SER A 42 26.10 40.51 63.49
N HIS A 43 27.43 40.65 63.36
CA HIS A 43 28.32 40.07 62.32
C HIS A 43 28.37 40.85 60.99
N ALA A 44 28.15 42.16 61.03
CA ALA A 44 28.36 43.05 59.88
C ALA A 44 29.82 43.52 59.80
N SER A 45 30.37 43.62 58.60
CA SER A 45 31.71 44.15 58.32
C SER A 45 31.75 45.64 58.63
N VAL A 46 32.76 46.06 59.38
CA VAL A 46 32.97 47.46 59.76
C VAL A 46 34.19 48.01 59.05
N PHE A 47 34.04 49.18 58.44
CA PHE A 47 35.10 49.97 57.85
C PHE A 47 35.12 51.33 58.54
N LEU A 48 36.29 51.78 59.01
CA LEU A 48 36.52 53.10 59.56
C LEU A 48 37.49 53.83 58.62
N ASP A 49 37.09 54.99 58.09
CA ASP A 49 37.82 55.75 57.08
C ASP A 49 38.26 54.89 55.87
N ASN A 50 37.34 54.03 55.42
CA ASN A 50 37.53 53.06 54.33
C ASN A 50 38.53 51.92 54.62
N LEU A 51 39.05 51.79 55.85
CA LEU A 51 39.88 50.66 56.27
C LEU A 51 39.04 49.62 56.99
N PHE A 52 39.14 48.36 56.58
CA PHE A 52 38.43 47.25 57.22
C PHE A 52 38.92 47.06 58.66
N ALA A 53 38.03 47.27 59.64
CA ALA A 53 38.35 47.22 61.05
C ALA A 53 37.97 45.88 61.70
N GLY A 54 37.00 45.15 61.14
CA GLY A 54 36.55 43.86 61.67
C GLY A 54 35.06 43.60 61.47
N MET A 55 34.46 42.74 62.30
CA MET A 55 33.04 42.40 62.25
C MET A 55 32.36 42.74 63.58
N THR A 56 31.17 43.33 63.54
CA THR A 56 30.37 43.67 64.74
C THR A 56 29.91 42.44 65.54
N PRO A 57 29.77 42.49 66.88
CA PRO A 57 30.20 43.60 67.75
C PRO A 57 31.73 43.70 67.75
N LEU A 58 32.24 44.90 67.50
CA LEU A 58 33.65 45.20 67.34
C LEU A 58 34.02 46.34 68.27
N THR A 59 35.10 46.20 69.01
CA THR A 59 35.70 47.31 69.77
C THR A 59 36.94 47.76 69.04
N ILE A 60 36.97 49.01 68.60
CA ILE A 60 38.12 49.64 67.96
C ILE A 60 38.77 50.52 69.01
N GLU A 61 39.95 50.13 69.48
CA GLU A 61 40.72 50.87 70.46
C GLU A 61 41.57 51.96 69.79
N ALA A 62 41.88 53.00 70.55
CA ALA A 62 42.76 54.11 70.14
C ALA A 62 42.31 54.85 68.87
N VAL A 63 41.00 55.15 68.76
CA VAL A 63 40.47 56.01 67.70
C VAL A 63 40.75 57.48 68.09
N ALA A 64 41.29 58.26 67.15
CA ALA A 64 41.63 59.66 67.39
C ALA A 64 40.38 60.51 67.59
N ALA A 65 40.48 61.58 68.38
CA ALA A 65 39.37 62.52 68.54
C ALA A 65 39.11 63.28 67.23
N GLY A 66 37.84 63.38 66.83
CA GLY A 66 37.42 64.04 65.58
C GLY A 66 36.45 63.21 64.71
N PRO A 67 36.06 63.74 63.53
CA PRO A 67 35.10 63.08 62.65
C PRO A 67 35.74 61.93 61.86
N HIS A 68 35.10 60.77 61.88
CA HIS A 68 35.48 59.55 61.17
C HIS A 68 34.32 59.00 60.34
N LEU A 69 34.58 58.47 59.14
CA LEU A 69 33.56 57.83 58.32
C LEU A 69 33.45 56.35 58.69
N LEU A 70 32.33 55.97 59.31
CA LEU A 70 32.03 54.60 59.65
C LEU A 70 31.08 54.01 58.62
N GLN A 71 31.49 52.92 57.96
CA GLN A 71 30.64 52.13 57.07
C GLN A 71 30.46 50.72 57.63
N VAL A 72 29.22 50.33 57.84
CA VAL A 72 28.85 48.99 58.30
C VAL A 72 28.09 48.26 57.20
N CYS A 73 28.68 47.19 56.68
CA CYS A 73 28.18 46.41 55.55
C CYS A 73 27.73 45.02 56.00
N ARG A 74 26.58 44.57 55.50
CA ARG A 74 26.13 43.19 55.71
C ARG A 74 25.42 42.67 54.47
N HIS A 75 25.64 41.38 54.16
CA HIS A 75 24.94 40.70 53.09
C HIS A 75 23.41 40.80 53.25
N GLN A 76 22.70 41.27 52.22
CA GLN A 76 21.25 41.56 52.19
C GLN A 76 20.79 42.78 52.99
N TYR A 77 21.69 43.72 53.32
CA TYR A 77 21.34 44.99 53.96
C TYR A 77 21.89 46.16 53.14
N HIS A 78 21.25 47.32 53.27
CA HIS A 78 21.84 48.58 52.81
C HIS A 78 23.09 48.87 53.63
N ASP A 79 24.14 49.35 52.97
CA ASP A 79 25.34 49.85 53.65
C ASP A 79 24.94 50.99 54.58
N HIS A 80 25.26 50.86 55.86
CA HIS A 80 25.01 51.89 56.85
C HIS A 80 26.25 52.76 56.96
N VAL A 81 26.18 53.97 56.41
CA VAL A 81 27.29 54.91 56.35
C VAL A 81 26.96 56.12 57.20
N VAL A 82 27.81 56.44 58.16
CA VAL A 82 27.64 57.54 59.11
C VAL A 82 28.98 58.20 59.42
N VAL A 83 28.97 59.51 59.64
CA VAL A 83 30.14 60.22 60.18
C VAL A 83 30.01 60.24 61.70
N LEU A 84 30.95 59.58 62.37
CA LEU A 84 31.07 59.45 63.82
C LEU A 84 32.06 60.52 64.33
N THR A 85 31.67 61.35 65.29
CA THR A 85 32.58 62.35 65.90
C THR A 85 33.02 61.84 67.25
N VAL A 86 34.26 61.36 67.34
CA VAL A 86 34.77 60.65 68.51
C VAL A 86 35.31 61.63 69.56
N ASP A 87 34.80 61.57 70.80
CA ASP A 87 35.22 62.38 71.97
C ASP A 87 35.79 61.48 73.12
N GLU A 88 36.43 62.10 74.11
CA GLU A 88 37.53 61.55 74.94
C GLU A 88 37.32 60.33 75.85
N GLU A 89 36.13 59.74 76.02
CA GLU A 89 35.96 58.71 77.06
C GLU A 89 35.48 57.34 76.54
N GLN A 90 34.39 57.26 75.77
CA GLN A 90 33.97 56.03 75.09
C GLN A 90 32.77 56.32 74.17
N GLU A 91 32.82 55.96 72.89
CA GLU A 91 31.66 56.05 72.01
C GLU A 91 31.11 54.66 71.67
N SER A 92 29.80 54.47 71.86
CA SER A 92 29.12 53.24 71.48
C SER A 92 28.10 53.55 70.40
N ILE A 93 28.35 53.04 69.19
CA ILE A 93 27.42 53.16 68.07
C ILE A 93 26.76 51.82 67.78
N ARG A 94 25.43 51.86 67.67
CA ARG A 94 24.63 50.70 67.31
C ARG A 94 24.00 50.91 65.94
N ALA A 95 24.58 50.30 64.92
CA ALA A 95 24.08 50.35 63.56
C ALA A 95 22.88 49.40 63.39
N ALA A 96 21.68 49.95 63.38
CA ALA A 96 20.49 49.22 62.95
C ALA A 96 20.51 49.13 61.41
N LEU A 97 20.88 47.97 60.87
CA LEU A 97 20.99 47.79 59.44
C LEU A 97 19.61 47.62 58.81
N VAL A 98 19.34 48.37 57.74
CA VAL A 98 18.10 48.27 56.98
C VAL A 98 18.23 47.11 55.99
N PRO A 99 17.41 46.04 56.10
CA PRO A 99 17.43 44.96 55.11
C PRO A 99 17.16 45.52 53.72
N LEU A 100 17.83 44.97 52.70
CA LEU A 100 17.42 45.19 51.32
C LEU A 100 15.97 44.73 51.21
N GLY A 101 15.09 45.61 50.73
CA GLY A 101 13.70 45.26 50.53
C GLY A 101 13.57 44.01 49.67
N ARG A 102 12.50 43.25 49.85
CA ARG A 102 12.31 41.97 49.16
C ARG A 102 11.35 42.15 48.01
N GLY A 103 11.64 41.52 46.89
CA GLY A 103 10.80 41.50 45.70
C GLY A 103 10.41 40.08 45.33
N SER A 104 9.78 39.92 44.17
CA SER A 104 9.50 38.60 43.59
C SER A 104 9.96 38.55 42.14
N LEU A 105 10.21 37.34 41.65
CA LEU A 105 10.52 37.07 40.26
C LEU A 105 9.49 36.10 39.70
N ARG A 106 8.72 36.53 38.71
CA ARG A 106 7.79 35.69 37.95
C ARG A 106 8.44 35.31 36.64
N ILE A 107 8.68 34.03 36.44
CA ILE A 107 9.24 33.45 35.22
C ILE A 107 8.12 32.77 34.45
N VAL A 108 7.92 33.19 33.21
CA VAL A 108 6.98 32.56 32.28
C VAL A 108 7.77 32.13 31.06
N THR A 109 7.62 30.86 30.65
CA THR A 109 8.27 30.37 29.43
C THR A 109 7.27 29.85 28.43
N SER A 110 7.64 29.88 27.16
CA SER A 110 6.97 29.18 26.07
C SER A 110 7.98 28.23 25.41
N PRO A 111 7.80 26.90 25.48
CA PRO A 111 6.72 26.18 26.16
C PRO A 111 6.78 26.29 27.70
N PRO A 112 5.69 25.99 28.43
CA PRO A 112 5.72 25.86 29.90
C PRO A 112 6.46 24.58 30.34
N ASP A 113 6.53 24.34 31.65
CA ASP A 113 7.13 23.16 32.29
C ASP A 113 8.67 23.06 32.19
N VAL A 114 9.32 24.23 32.04
CA VAL A 114 10.78 24.34 31.92
C VAL A 114 11.40 24.48 33.30
N ASP A 115 12.47 23.74 33.57
CA ASP A 115 13.21 23.81 34.83
C ASP A 115 13.87 25.18 35.01
N VAL A 116 13.55 25.83 36.12
CA VAL A 116 14.04 27.17 36.48
C VAL A 116 15.12 27.06 37.54
N PHE A 117 16.33 27.50 37.22
CA PHE A 117 17.45 27.61 38.16
C PHE A 117 17.74 29.07 38.47
N LEU A 118 17.89 29.40 39.76
CA LEU A 118 18.39 30.70 40.22
C LEU A 118 19.69 30.50 40.99
N ASN A 119 20.76 31.17 40.55
CA ASN A 119 22.11 31.05 41.10
C ASN A 119 22.58 29.59 41.23
N GLY A 120 22.25 28.76 40.23
CA GLY A 120 22.60 27.33 40.19
C GLY A 120 21.65 26.39 40.96
N SER A 121 20.70 26.90 41.75
CA SER A 121 19.72 26.08 42.50
C SER A 121 18.40 25.94 41.71
N LEU A 122 17.94 24.70 41.52
CA LEU A 122 16.62 24.41 40.95
C LEU A 122 15.51 24.95 41.86
N LYS A 123 14.60 25.75 41.31
CA LYS A 123 13.48 26.36 42.04
C LYS A 123 12.13 25.74 41.71
N GLY A 124 12.03 25.02 40.60
CA GLY A 124 10.80 24.39 40.12
C GLY A 124 10.66 24.53 38.61
N LYS A 125 9.43 24.41 38.11
CA LYS A 125 9.12 24.50 36.68
C LYS A 125 8.28 25.72 36.36
N SER A 126 8.46 26.30 35.18
CA SER A 126 7.70 27.45 34.70
C SER A 126 6.25 27.10 34.30
N PRO A 127 5.28 28.04 34.36
CA PRO A 127 5.38 29.37 34.98
C PRO A 127 5.61 29.27 36.50
N LEU A 128 6.58 30.04 37.00
CA LEU A 128 7.00 30.00 38.41
C LEU A 128 7.12 31.41 38.96
N THR A 129 6.47 31.68 40.09
CA THR A 129 6.76 32.89 40.89
C THR A 129 7.63 32.50 42.08
N VAL A 130 8.85 33.03 42.12
CA VAL A 130 9.75 32.93 43.26
C VAL A 130 9.58 34.22 44.08
N GLY A 131 8.83 34.11 45.17
CA GLY A 131 8.58 35.22 46.09
C GLY A 131 9.70 35.43 47.11
N ASP A 132 9.60 36.54 47.84
CA ASP A 132 10.44 36.85 49.01
C ASP A 132 11.96 36.85 48.71
N LEU A 133 12.35 37.27 47.51
CA LEU A 133 13.75 37.36 47.09
C LEU A 133 14.37 38.67 47.58
N PRO A 134 15.53 38.65 48.26
CA PRO A 134 16.29 39.87 48.55
C PRO A 134 16.51 40.69 47.26
N ALA A 135 16.35 42.01 47.33
CA ALA A 135 16.65 42.85 46.17
C ALA A 135 18.11 42.67 45.72
N GLY A 136 18.34 42.46 44.43
CA GLY A 136 19.66 42.10 43.92
C GLY A 136 19.67 41.58 42.49
N LYS A 137 20.82 41.04 42.06
CA LYS A 137 21.00 40.39 40.75
C LYS A 137 21.04 38.88 40.94
N TYR A 138 20.37 38.15 40.05
CA TYR A 138 20.25 36.69 40.06
C TYR A 138 20.65 36.12 38.70
N GLN A 139 21.47 35.06 38.67
CA GLN A 139 21.71 34.26 37.48
C GLN A 139 20.52 33.32 37.25
N LEU A 140 19.70 33.62 36.25
CA LEU A 140 18.62 32.78 35.78
C LEU A 140 19.16 31.81 34.73
N ARG A 141 18.89 30.52 34.90
CA ARG A 141 19.13 29.48 33.89
C ARG A 141 17.85 28.68 33.67
N LEU A 142 17.46 28.49 32.42
CA LEU A 142 16.26 27.75 32.01
C LEU A 142 16.68 26.53 31.21
N GLU A 143 16.19 25.35 31.60
CA GLU A 143 16.51 24.08 30.95
C GLU A 143 15.25 23.23 30.77
N GLY A 144 15.11 22.61 29.59
CA GLY A 144 14.00 21.72 29.29
C GLY A 144 14.41 20.67 28.27
N GLU A 145 13.72 19.54 28.26
CA GLU A 145 13.97 18.47 27.31
C GLU A 145 13.74 18.96 25.87
N GLY A 146 14.70 18.71 24.98
CA GLY A 146 14.62 19.17 23.59
C GLY A 146 14.79 20.68 23.36
N LEU A 147 14.96 21.49 24.41
CA LEU A 147 15.11 22.95 24.31
C LEU A 147 16.58 23.39 24.46
N ALA A 148 16.92 24.51 23.84
CA ALA A 148 18.19 25.19 24.04
C ALA A 148 18.28 25.77 25.46
N THR A 149 19.43 25.59 26.12
CA THR A 149 19.66 26.15 27.45
C THR A 149 19.78 27.67 27.36
N PHE A 150 19.01 28.39 28.17
CA PHE A 150 19.04 29.85 28.24
C PHE A 150 19.64 30.32 29.57
N GLN A 151 20.45 31.38 29.54
CA GLN A 151 21.06 31.99 30.73
C GLN A 151 21.05 33.52 30.65
N GLU A 152 20.69 34.18 31.75
CA GLU A 152 20.62 35.64 31.85
C GLU A 152 20.81 36.12 33.30
N ILE A 153 21.33 37.34 33.49
CA ILE A 153 21.35 37.99 34.81
C ILE A 153 20.11 38.88 34.96
N VAL A 154 19.23 38.56 35.89
CA VAL A 154 17.99 39.28 36.16
C VAL A 154 18.13 40.13 37.43
N ARG A 155 17.64 41.37 37.41
CA ARG A 155 17.60 42.25 38.57
C ARG A 155 16.22 42.22 39.21
N VAL A 156 16.16 41.96 40.51
CA VAL A 156 14.92 42.00 41.32
C VAL A 156 14.96 43.25 42.21
N PRO A 157 14.12 44.26 41.96
CA PRO A 157 13.98 45.43 42.84
C PRO A 157 13.16 45.10 44.11
N PRO A 158 13.27 45.93 45.17
CA PRO A 158 12.47 45.75 46.38
C PRO A 158 11.00 46.09 46.14
N ALA A 159 10.10 45.39 46.84
CA ALA A 159 8.64 45.59 46.85
C ALA A 159 7.94 45.51 45.48
N THR A 160 8.62 44.98 44.45
CA THR A 160 8.06 44.79 43.10
C THR A 160 8.21 43.35 42.63
N GLU A 161 7.28 42.92 41.76
CA GLU A 161 7.42 41.70 40.98
C GLU A 161 8.16 42.02 39.67
N THR A 162 9.27 41.32 39.42
CA THR A 162 9.94 41.33 38.12
C THR A 162 9.38 40.21 37.27
N LEU A 163 8.89 40.52 36.07
CA LEU A 163 8.40 39.53 35.12
C LEU A 163 9.48 39.23 34.07
N VAL A 164 9.82 37.95 33.90
CA VAL A 164 10.69 37.46 32.84
C VAL A 164 9.89 36.49 31.97
N GLU A 165 9.58 36.94 30.75
CA GLU A 165 8.94 36.11 29.73
C GLU A 165 9.97 35.67 28.69
N ARG A 166 10.10 34.36 28.46
CA ARG A 166 11.09 33.81 27.51
C ARG A 166 10.47 32.70 26.65
N ALA A 167 10.56 32.87 25.33
CA ALA A 167 10.35 31.77 24.41
C ALA A 167 11.68 31.03 24.22
N LEU A 168 11.70 29.72 24.46
CA LEU A 168 12.90 28.90 24.31
C LEU A 168 12.94 28.23 22.94
N GLU A 169 14.13 28.21 22.34
CA GLU A 169 14.35 27.58 21.04
C GLU A 169 14.36 26.05 21.15
N SER A 170 13.74 25.36 20.19
CA SER A 170 13.81 23.91 20.07
C SER A 170 15.13 23.50 19.41
N LYS A 171 15.89 22.61 20.06
CA LYS A 171 17.14 22.06 19.50
C LYS A 171 16.89 21.33 18.17
N SER A 172 15.78 20.60 18.07
CA SER A 172 15.39 19.88 16.85
C SER A 172 15.03 20.82 15.71
N GLU A 173 14.29 21.90 16.01
CA GLU A 173 13.96 22.94 15.02
C GLU A 173 15.24 23.60 14.49
N THR A 174 16.13 24.04 15.38
CA THR A 174 17.40 24.66 15.00
C THR A 174 18.28 23.71 14.19
N PHE A 175 18.35 22.43 14.57
CA PHE A 175 19.09 21.41 13.82
C PHE A 175 18.52 21.20 12.42
N LEU A 176 17.20 21.01 12.29
CA LEU A 176 16.55 20.76 11.00
C LEU A 176 16.64 21.97 10.07
N LEU A 177 16.47 23.19 10.60
CA LEU A 177 16.67 24.42 9.84
C LEU A 177 18.11 24.53 9.31
N ALA A 178 19.11 24.27 10.16
CA ALA A 178 20.50 24.26 9.75
C ALA A 178 20.79 23.16 8.71
N ALA A 179 20.20 21.97 8.87
CA ALA A 179 20.33 20.86 7.92
C ALA A 179 19.70 21.19 6.55
N ILE A 180 18.53 21.84 6.53
CA ILE A 180 17.89 22.34 5.30
C ILE A 180 18.76 23.41 4.64
N SER A 181 19.35 24.33 5.41
CA SER A 181 20.25 25.33 4.86
C SER A 181 21.53 24.72 4.27
N ALA A 182 22.03 23.63 4.86
CA ALA A 182 23.23 22.93 4.39
C ALA A 182 22.97 22.08 3.15
N ASP A 183 21.83 21.38 3.09
CA ASP A 183 21.41 20.57 1.94
C ASP A 183 19.92 20.79 1.63
N PRO A 184 19.59 21.82 0.82
CA PRO A 184 18.22 22.13 0.47
C PRO A 184 17.52 21.04 -0.35
N GLY A 185 18.26 20.10 -0.96
CA GLY A 185 17.71 18.97 -1.72
C GLY A 185 17.27 17.81 -0.83
N ARG A 186 17.60 17.84 0.46
CA ARG A 186 17.30 16.75 1.40
C ARG A 186 15.86 16.81 1.91
N VAL A 187 14.96 16.14 1.17
CA VAL A 187 13.51 16.18 1.41
C VAL A 187 13.11 15.75 2.83
N VAL A 188 13.83 14.79 3.43
CA VAL A 188 13.53 14.32 4.79
C VAL A 188 13.50 15.42 5.85
N ASN A 189 14.41 16.39 5.75
CA ASN A 189 14.48 17.44 6.76
C ASN A 189 13.23 18.34 6.75
N TYR A 190 12.60 18.51 5.58
CA TYR A 190 11.38 19.31 5.46
C TYR A 190 10.18 18.62 6.10
N TYR A 191 9.98 17.32 5.86
CA TYR A 191 8.83 16.62 6.44
C TYR A 191 8.99 16.38 7.94
N ASP A 192 10.22 16.14 8.42
CA ASP A 192 10.49 16.02 9.86
C ASP A 192 10.20 17.34 10.59
N LEU A 193 10.60 18.47 9.98
CA LEU A 193 10.33 19.80 10.54
C LEU A 193 8.84 20.17 10.44
N ALA A 194 8.19 19.85 9.32
CA ALA A 194 6.75 20.03 9.17
C ALA A 194 5.99 19.24 10.25
N HIS A 195 6.36 17.98 10.47
CA HIS A 195 5.74 17.14 11.50
C HIS A 195 5.97 17.69 12.91
N LEU A 196 7.17 18.18 13.22
CA LEU A 196 7.45 18.88 14.47
C LEU A 196 6.48 20.05 14.67
N TYR A 197 6.31 20.91 13.66
CA TYR A 197 5.36 22.04 13.73
C TYR A 197 3.91 21.60 13.88
N MET A 198 3.47 20.59 13.13
CA MET A 198 2.10 20.06 13.24
C MET A 198 1.81 19.55 14.65
N ARG A 199 2.74 18.83 15.29
CA ARG A 199 2.60 18.34 16.67
C ARG A 199 2.48 19.46 17.70
N HIS A 200 3.10 20.62 17.43
CA HIS A 200 3.01 21.81 18.26
C HIS A 200 1.87 22.76 17.84
N GLN A 201 0.96 22.31 16.97
CA GLN A 201 -0.17 23.10 16.43
C GLN A 201 0.25 24.39 15.70
N ARG A 202 1.51 24.45 15.25
CA ARG A 202 2.10 25.51 14.42
C ARG A 202 1.80 25.23 12.95
N PHE A 203 0.51 25.23 12.61
CA PHE A 203 0.04 24.72 11.31
C PHE A 203 0.59 25.53 10.13
N ASP A 204 0.71 26.85 10.27
CA ASP A 204 1.19 27.72 9.20
C ASP A 204 2.66 27.42 8.85
N GLU A 205 3.53 27.29 9.85
CA GLU A 205 4.92 26.88 9.64
C GLU A 205 5.02 25.46 9.11
N GLY A 206 4.17 24.55 9.60
CA GLY A 206 4.09 23.17 9.11
C GLY A 206 3.78 23.11 7.61
N PHE A 207 2.73 23.80 7.16
CA PHE A 207 2.38 23.89 5.74
C PHE A 207 3.44 24.59 4.91
N ALA A 208 4.09 25.63 5.44
CA ALA A 208 5.21 26.27 4.77
C ALA A 208 6.39 25.30 4.54
N MET A 209 6.67 24.41 5.50
CA MET A 209 7.71 23.40 5.32
C MET A 209 7.31 22.30 4.33
N PHE A 210 6.06 21.86 4.32
CA PHE A 210 5.55 20.97 3.27
C PHE A 210 5.71 21.59 1.88
N ALA A 211 5.30 22.85 1.72
CA ALA A 211 5.42 23.59 0.46
C ALA A 211 6.87 23.66 -0.05
N ARG A 212 7.83 23.95 0.85
CA ARG A 212 9.27 23.93 0.51
C ARG A 212 9.78 22.52 0.20
N GLY A 213 9.27 21.51 0.90
CA GLY A 213 9.56 20.10 0.62
C GLY A 213 9.11 19.69 -0.78
N PHE A 214 7.91 20.11 -1.22
CA PHE A 214 7.43 19.86 -2.58
C PHE A 214 8.37 20.51 -3.61
N ASP A 215 8.84 21.72 -3.34
CA ASP A 215 9.76 22.43 -4.22
C ASP A 215 11.14 21.76 -4.29
N ALA A 216 11.60 21.12 -3.21
CA ALA A 216 12.85 20.35 -3.19
C ALA A 216 12.77 19.04 -4.02
N CYS A 217 11.58 18.50 -4.26
CA CYS A 217 11.40 17.23 -4.98
C CYS A 217 11.77 17.29 -6.48
N VAL A 218 11.87 18.47 -7.07
CA VAL A 218 12.28 18.60 -8.48
C VAL A 218 13.81 18.69 -8.66
N GLY A 219 14.56 18.57 -7.56
CA GLY A 219 16.02 18.62 -7.58
C GLY A 219 16.68 17.37 -8.18
N PRO A 220 17.89 17.50 -8.76
CA PRO A 220 18.63 16.38 -9.35
C PRO A 220 19.19 15.38 -8.31
N SER A 221 19.27 15.78 -7.04
CA SER A 221 19.74 14.94 -5.92
C SER A 221 18.61 14.23 -5.17
N LEU A 222 17.38 14.26 -5.69
CA LEU A 222 16.22 13.66 -5.04
C LEU A 222 16.39 12.16 -4.79
N TRP A 223 16.05 11.73 -3.58
CA TRP A 223 15.73 10.33 -3.26
C TRP A 223 14.22 10.14 -3.30
N THR A 224 13.71 9.33 -4.23
CA THR A 224 12.26 9.21 -4.46
C THR A 224 11.54 8.52 -3.29
N ASN A 225 12.25 7.74 -2.46
CA ASN A 225 11.68 7.23 -1.21
C ASN A 225 11.43 8.36 -0.18
N GLU A 226 12.25 9.42 -0.17
CA GLU A 226 12.04 10.58 0.71
C GLU A 226 10.90 11.46 0.22
N GLN A 227 10.79 11.66 -1.09
CA GLN A 227 9.61 12.28 -1.70
C GLN A 227 8.36 11.53 -1.23
N ARG A 228 8.31 10.21 -1.43
CA ARG A 228 7.16 9.40 -1.03
C ARG A 228 6.80 9.61 0.44
N ARG A 229 7.79 9.61 1.35
CA ARG A 229 7.56 9.86 2.78
C ARG A 229 6.98 11.25 3.05
N LEU A 230 7.47 12.31 2.39
CA LEU A 230 6.90 13.66 2.53
C LEU A 230 5.39 13.69 2.25
N TYR A 231 4.95 13.05 1.16
CA TYR A 231 3.53 13.00 0.80
C TYR A 231 2.73 12.04 1.69
N ASP A 232 3.31 10.91 2.11
CA ASP A 232 2.69 10.03 3.11
C ASP A 232 2.40 10.81 4.41
N GLU A 233 3.33 11.63 4.90
CA GLU A 233 3.11 12.45 6.10
C GLU A 233 1.96 13.45 5.90
N LEU A 234 1.85 14.06 4.72
CA LEU A 234 0.73 14.94 4.39
C LEU A 234 -0.60 14.18 4.36
N GLU A 235 -0.64 12.98 3.79
CA GLU A 235 -1.83 12.12 3.82
C GLU A 235 -2.18 11.68 5.25
N ARG A 236 -1.19 11.44 6.12
CA ARG A 236 -1.44 11.14 7.54
C ARG A 236 -2.10 12.30 8.28
N VAL A 237 -1.77 13.54 7.92
CA VAL A 237 -2.47 14.75 8.42
C VAL A 237 -3.92 14.74 7.94
N TRP A 238 -4.17 14.40 6.68
CA TRP A 238 -5.52 14.27 6.11
C TRP A 238 -6.36 13.19 6.81
N ASP A 239 -5.80 11.99 6.94
CA ASP A 239 -6.45 10.80 7.49
C ASP A 239 -6.59 10.86 9.03
N GLY A 240 -5.84 11.75 9.70
CA GLY A 240 -5.86 11.90 11.15
C GLY A 240 -5.16 10.76 11.90
N GLN A 241 -4.17 10.11 11.27
CA GLN A 241 -3.42 9.01 11.88
C GLN A 241 -2.63 9.46 13.12
N TYR A 242 -2.18 10.71 13.14
CA TYR A 242 -1.56 11.34 14.30
C TYR A 242 -2.56 12.23 15.04
N ARG A 243 -2.64 12.06 16.36
CA ARG A 243 -3.41 12.96 17.22
C ARG A 243 -2.60 14.22 17.51
N PHE A 244 -2.60 15.17 16.57
CA PHE A 244 -2.04 16.52 16.79
C PHE A 244 -3.13 17.57 17.11
N THR A 245 -4.40 17.29 16.79
CA THR A 245 -5.55 18.16 17.07
C THR A 245 -6.86 17.36 17.12
N ASP A 246 -7.95 17.96 17.58
CA ASP A 246 -9.29 17.37 17.52
C ASP A 246 -9.84 17.25 16.08
N ASP A 247 -10.84 16.38 15.90
CA ASP A 247 -11.43 16.10 14.58
C ASP A 247 -12.02 17.35 13.89
N ALA A 248 -12.61 18.28 14.64
CA ALA A 248 -13.22 19.46 14.07
C ALA A 248 -12.16 20.42 13.53
N SER A 249 -11.06 20.59 14.28
CA SER A 249 -9.89 21.34 13.82
C SER A 249 -9.20 20.66 12.63
N ARG A 250 -9.06 19.33 12.63
CA ARG A 250 -8.49 18.59 11.47
C ARG A 250 -9.30 18.83 10.20
N ARG A 251 -10.63 18.76 10.27
CA ARG A 251 -11.51 19.02 9.11
C ARG A 251 -11.33 20.44 8.54
N LYS A 252 -10.95 21.42 9.36
CA LYS A 252 -10.62 22.78 8.89
C LYS A 252 -9.27 22.84 8.16
N LEU A 253 -8.36 21.90 8.41
CA LEU A 253 -7.05 21.83 7.75
C LEU A 253 -7.12 21.10 6.39
N GLN A 254 -8.08 20.21 6.18
CA GLN A 254 -8.22 19.44 4.94
C GLN A 254 -8.25 20.33 3.68
N PRO A 255 -9.06 21.41 3.60
CA PRO A 255 -9.02 22.32 2.45
C PRO A 255 -7.65 22.98 2.21
N ARG A 256 -6.89 23.25 3.30
CA ARG A 256 -5.54 23.83 3.19
C ARG A 256 -4.55 22.85 2.56
N ILE A 257 -4.68 21.55 2.81
CA ILE A 257 -3.84 20.52 2.16
C ILE A 257 -4.03 20.57 0.64
N THR A 258 -5.29 20.57 0.19
CA THR A 258 -5.60 20.63 -1.24
C THR A 258 -5.13 21.95 -1.87
N GLU A 259 -5.28 23.07 -1.16
CA GLU A 259 -4.80 24.38 -1.61
C GLU A 259 -3.28 24.41 -1.76
N GLU A 260 -2.53 23.89 -0.79
CA GLU A 260 -1.06 23.85 -0.84
C GLU A 260 -0.52 22.94 -1.94
N LEU A 261 -1.19 21.80 -2.20
CA LEU A 261 -0.85 20.95 -3.35
C LEU A 261 -1.13 21.66 -4.68
N GLN A 262 -2.25 22.38 -4.81
CA GLN A 262 -2.56 23.17 -6.00
C GLN A 262 -1.53 24.30 -6.23
N LYS A 263 -1.14 25.02 -5.17
CA LYS A 263 -0.06 26.01 -5.25
C LYS A 263 1.26 25.34 -5.62
N GLY A 264 1.55 24.15 -5.07
CA GLY A 264 2.72 23.35 -5.42
C GLY A 264 2.75 22.96 -6.90
N ILE A 265 1.62 22.58 -7.47
CA ILE A 265 1.47 22.32 -8.92
C ILE A 265 1.79 23.58 -9.74
N GLN A 266 1.32 24.75 -9.32
CA GLN A 266 1.59 26.00 -10.02
C GLN A 266 3.07 26.41 -9.94
N ARG A 267 3.69 26.25 -8.77
CA ARG A 267 5.11 26.57 -8.57
C ARG A 267 6.02 25.58 -9.31
N GLN A 268 5.68 24.29 -9.25
CA GLN A 268 6.48 23.19 -9.77
C GLN A 268 5.61 22.23 -10.58
N PRO A 269 5.24 22.58 -11.82
CA PRO A 269 4.39 21.76 -12.68
C PRO A 269 5.04 20.44 -13.10
N ARG A 270 6.35 20.28 -12.86
CA ARG A 270 7.09 19.03 -13.11
C ARG A 270 7.18 18.11 -11.89
N ASN A 271 6.57 18.48 -10.76
CA ASN A 271 6.50 17.60 -9.59
C ASN A 271 5.34 16.60 -9.75
N VAL A 272 5.69 15.37 -10.10
CA VAL A 272 4.81 14.21 -10.30
C VAL A 272 3.96 13.94 -9.05
N ALA A 273 4.58 13.98 -7.87
CA ALA A 273 3.91 13.57 -6.62
C ALA A 273 2.83 14.55 -6.16
N ASN A 274 2.92 15.84 -6.51
CA ASN A 274 1.86 16.81 -6.24
C ASN A 274 0.54 16.40 -6.90
N TYR A 275 0.58 16.02 -8.17
CA TYR A 275 -0.61 15.57 -8.90
C TYR A 275 -1.14 14.25 -8.35
N TRP A 276 -0.25 13.30 -8.07
CA TRP A 276 -0.62 12.00 -7.54
C TRP A 276 -1.30 12.11 -6.17
N CYS A 277 -0.70 12.83 -5.22
CA CYS A 277 -1.26 13.01 -3.88
C CYS A 277 -2.58 13.78 -3.91
N LEU A 278 -2.67 14.87 -4.68
CA LEU A 278 -3.91 15.64 -4.79
C LEU A 278 -5.05 14.82 -5.39
N GLY A 279 -4.77 14.06 -6.45
CA GLY A 279 -5.77 13.15 -7.03
C GLY A 279 -6.16 12.01 -6.09
N SER A 280 -5.20 11.41 -5.38
CA SER A 280 -5.44 10.40 -4.33
C SER A 280 -6.40 10.92 -3.24
N ILE A 281 -6.21 12.16 -2.78
CA ILE A 281 -7.11 12.81 -1.82
C ILE A 281 -8.54 12.95 -2.36
N PHE A 282 -8.69 13.36 -3.63
CA PHE A 282 -10.00 13.43 -4.28
C PHE A 282 -10.64 12.05 -4.45
N GLU A 283 -9.87 11.02 -4.80
CA GLU A 283 -10.35 9.63 -4.84
C GLU A 283 -10.83 9.15 -3.46
N LYS A 284 -10.06 9.39 -2.38
CA LYS A 284 -10.46 9.07 -0.99
C LYS A 284 -11.78 9.76 -0.61
N SER A 285 -11.99 10.96 -1.12
CA SER A 285 -13.21 11.76 -0.90
C SER A 285 -14.35 11.41 -1.86
N LYS A 286 -14.13 10.47 -2.80
CA LYS A 286 -15.04 10.09 -3.90
C LYS A 286 -15.39 11.22 -4.85
N ASP A 287 -14.60 12.29 -4.87
CA ASP A 287 -14.71 13.35 -5.87
C ASP A 287 -13.94 12.95 -7.14
N TRP A 288 -14.52 12.01 -7.87
CA TRP A 288 -13.89 11.44 -9.06
C TRP A 288 -13.65 12.49 -10.15
N ALA A 289 -14.53 13.49 -10.28
CA ALA A 289 -14.41 14.54 -11.28
C ALA A 289 -13.20 15.45 -11.01
N ALA A 290 -12.98 15.83 -9.74
CA ALA A 290 -11.79 16.57 -9.34
C ALA A 290 -10.52 15.73 -9.55
N ALA A 291 -10.54 14.44 -9.20
CA ALA A 291 -9.40 13.55 -9.43
C ALA A 291 -9.02 13.46 -10.92
N VAL A 292 -10.01 13.24 -11.81
CA VAL A 292 -9.79 13.21 -13.27
C VAL A 292 -9.17 14.51 -13.76
N THR A 293 -9.70 15.65 -13.30
CA THR A 293 -9.18 16.98 -13.70
C THR A 293 -7.71 17.14 -13.35
N VAL A 294 -7.31 16.75 -12.13
CA VAL A 294 -5.91 16.85 -11.67
C VAL A 294 -5.00 15.91 -12.46
N TYR A 295 -5.42 14.66 -12.70
CA TYR A 295 -4.61 13.72 -13.46
C TYR A 295 -4.46 14.12 -14.93
N GLU A 296 -5.48 14.73 -15.54
CA GLU A 296 -5.37 15.30 -16.90
C GLU A 296 -4.44 16.51 -16.95
N GLN A 297 -4.39 17.33 -15.89
CA GLN A 297 -3.38 18.40 -15.79
C GLN A 297 -1.97 17.80 -15.75
N ALA A 298 -1.78 16.70 -15.02
CA ALA A 298 -0.50 15.98 -14.97
C ALA A 298 -0.07 15.49 -16.36
N LEU A 299 -1.00 14.90 -17.14
CA LEU A 299 -0.74 14.45 -18.51
C LEU A 299 -0.31 15.57 -19.46
N LYS A 300 -0.74 16.82 -19.22
CA LYS A 300 -0.33 17.99 -20.01
C LYS A 300 1.05 18.53 -19.58
N ALA A 301 1.30 18.52 -18.27
CA ALA A 301 2.49 19.14 -17.68
C ALA A 301 3.73 18.24 -17.75
N LEU A 302 3.60 16.98 -17.36
CA LEU A 302 4.70 16.02 -17.21
C LEU A 302 5.20 15.51 -18.57
N LYS A 303 6.48 15.17 -18.66
CA LYS A 303 7.15 14.80 -19.92
C LYS A 303 7.71 13.38 -19.92
N ALA A 304 7.98 12.81 -18.76
CA ALA A 304 8.48 11.46 -18.62
C ALA A 304 7.42 10.44 -19.09
N GLN A 305 7.82 9.53 -19.97
CA GLN A 305 6.95 8.49 -20.51
C GLN A 305 6.29 7.65 -19.40
N ARG A 306 7.04 7.31 -18.35
CA ARG A 306 6.52 6.56 -17.19
C ARG A 306 5.42 7.35 -16.46
N ALA A 307 5.61 8.65 -16.26
CA ALA A 307 4.58 9.51 -15.68
C ALA A 307 3.33 9.58 -16.57
N THR A 308 3.50 9.72 -17.89
CA THR A 308 2.36 9.68 -18.84
C THR A 308 1.59 8.36 -18.76
N ILE A 309 2.28 7.23 -18.71
CA ILE A 309 1.67 5.91 -18.56
C ILE A 309 0.91 5.83 -17.22
N HIS A 310 1.56 6.20 -16.12
CA HIS A 310 0.98 6.15 -14.78
C HIS A 310 -0.29 7.02 -14.68
N PHE A 311 -0.25 8.28 -15.11
CA PHE A 311 -1.43 9.14 -15.06
C PHE A 311 -2.51 8.73 -16.06
N THR A 312 -2.18 8.05 -17.16
CA THR A 312 -3.20 7.45 -18.04
C THR A 312 -3.98 6.36 -17.29
N HIS A 313 -3.31 5.54 -16.48
CA HIS A 313 -3.99 4.57 -15.61
C HIS A 313 -4.86 5.25 -14.56
N LEU A 314 -4.37 6.31 -13.92
CA LEU A 314 -5.11 7.02 -12.88
C LEU A 314 -6.35 7.74 -13.44
N VAL A 315 -6.24 8.41 -14.59
CA VAL A 315 -7.42 8.98 -15.28
C VAL A 315 -8.40 7.87 -15.63
N ALA A 316 -7.93 6.76 -16.20
CA ALA A 316 -8.80 5.66 -16.58
C ALA A 316 -9.54 5.06 -15.38
N LYS A 317 -8.83 4.84 -14.27
CA LYS A 317 -9.40 4.37 -13.00
C LYS A 317 -10.43 5.36 -12.46
N ALA A 318 -10.09 6.65 -12.36
CA ALA A 318 -10.97 7.66 -11.78
C ALA A 318 -12.24 7.87 -12.62
N ARG A 319 -12.13 7.95 -13.95
CA ARG A 319 -13.30 8.02 -14.86
C ARG A 319 -14.16 6.76 -14.77
N TYR A 320 -13.55 5.58 -14.69
CA TYR A 320 -14.29 4.33 -14.50
C TYR A 320 -15.07 4.32 -13.19
N GLN A 321 -14.47 4.75 -12.08
CA GLN A 321 -15.15 4.88 -10.78
C GLN A 321 -16.26 5.93 -10.82
N GLN A 322 -16.07 7.04 -11.54
CA GLN A 322 -17.12 8.04 -11.77
C GLN A 322 -18.32 7.43 -12.50
N GLY A 323 -18.08 6.66 -13.57
CA GLY A 323 -19.13 5.95 -14.30
C GLY A 323 -19.86 4.92 -13.44
N LEU A 324 -19.13 4.18 -12.59
CA LEU A 324 -19.72 3.26 -11.62
C LEU A 324 -20.59 3.98 -10.60
N ALA A 325 -20.17 5.15 -10.10
CA ALA A 325 -20.97 5.94 -9.16
C ALA A 325 -22.27 6.45 -9.78
N ALA A 326 -22.22 6.90 -11.05
CA ALA A 326 -23.42 7.26 -11.81
C ALA A 326 -24.34 6.04 -12.01
N GLN A 327 -23.77 4.88 -12.34
CA GLN A 327 -24.52 3.62 -12.48
C GLN A 327 -25.20 3.19 -11.17
N GLN A 328 -24.51 3.29 -10.03
CA GLN A 328 -25.07 3.00 -8.70
C GLN A 328 -26.22 3.94 -8.34
N SER A 329 -26.18 5.17 -8.83
CA SER A 329 -27.26 6.15 -8.70
C SER A 329 -28.39 5.96 -9.72
N ASN A 330 -28.34 4.90 -10.54
CA ASN A 330 -29.24 4.63 -11.67
C ASN A 330 -29.25 5.69 -12.78
N ASN A 331 -28.24 6.57 -12.81
CA ASN A 331 -28.04 7.56 -13.88
C ASN A 331 -27.30 6.90 -15.07
N PHE A 332 -27.97 6.00 -15.79
CA PHE A 332 -27.32 5.20 -16.83
C PHE A 332 -26.84 6.03 -18.03
N ASP A 333 -27.52 7.12 -18.40
CA ASP A 333 -27.10 7.98 -19.52
C ASP A 333 -25.82 8.75 -19.19
N GLU A 334 -25.71 9.24 -17.95
CA GLU A 334 -24.49 9.85 -17.45
C GLU A 334 -23.34 8.84 -17.40
N ALA A 335 -23.60 7.63 -16.87
CA ALA A 335 -22.61 6.55 -16.83
C ALA A 335 -22.10 6.19 -18.23
N LEU A 336 -23.00 6.04 -19.22
CA LEU A 336 -22.63 5.77 -20.62
C LEU A 336 -21.81 6.91 -21.23
N SER A 337 -22.16 8.17 -20.94
CA SER A 337 -21.38 9.33 -21.38
C SER A 337 -19.94 9.31 -20.83
N ILE A 338 -19.80 9.02 -19.53
CA ILE A 338 -18.50 8.92 -18.85
C ILE A 338 -17.67 7.74 -19.39
N TYR A 339 -18.27 6.55 -19.53
CA TYR A 339 -17.56 5.41 -20.12
C TYR A 339 -17.18 5.69 -21.58
N GLY A 340 -18.04 6.35 -22.36
CA GLY A 340 -17.75 6.72 -23.73
C GLY A 340 -16.62 7.74 -23.86
N SER A 341 -16.49 8.72 -22.96
CA SER A 341 -15.33 9.62 -22.93
C SER A 341 -14.05 8.89 -22.54
N LEU A 342 -14.11 7.99 -21.55
CA LEU A 342 -13.00 7.13 -21.17
C LEU A 342 -12.46 6.31 -22.34
N VAL A 343 -13.34 5.65 -23.10
CA VAL A 343 -12.95 4.85 -24.27
C VAL A 343 -12.35 5.71 -25.38
N ARG A 344 -12.87 6.91 -25.63
CA ARG A 344 -12.35 7.81 -26.67
C ARG A 344 -10.99 8.40 -26.31
N ASP A 345 -10.84 8.90 -25.09
CA ASP A 345 -9.69 9.73 -24.73
C ASP A 345 -8.53 8.91 -24.14
N HIS A 346 -8.83 7.77 -23.50
CA HIS A 346 -7.85 6.92 -22.81
C HIS A 346 -8.04 5.44 -23.15
N CYS A 347 -8.14 5.13 -24.45
CA CYS A 347 -8.39 3.77 -24.96
C CYS A 347 -7.39 2.72 -24.47
N LYS A 348 -6.15 3.08 -24.11
CA LYS A 348 -5.14 2.14 -23.63
C LYS A 348 -5.15 1.89 -22.12
N GLY A 349 -5.90 2.67 -21.33
CA GLY A 349 -5.92 2.52 -19.88
C GLY A 349 -6.47 1.16 -19.43
N TYR A 350 -5.89 0.57 -18.38
CA TYR A 350 -6.29 -0.75 -17.88
C TYR A 350 -7.80 -0.86 -17.59
N HIS A 351 -8.40 0.17 -16.98
CA HIS A 351 -9.82 0.18 -16.63
C HIS A 351 -10.76 0.48 -17.83
N THR A 352 -10.22 0.89 -18.98
CA THR A 352 -11.02 1.21 -20.17
C THR A 352 -11.66 -0.04 -20.76
N ARG A 353 -10.97 -1.18 -20.69
CA ARG A 353 -11.51 -2.48 -21.09
C ARG A 353 -12.71 -2.91 -20.22
N SER A 354 -12.65 -2.63 -18.93
CA SER A 354 -13.76 -2.84 -17.98
C SER A 354 -14.93 -1.91 -18.29
N ALA A 355 -14.67 -0.67 -18.69
CA ALA A 355 -15.70 0.27 -19.10
C ALA A 355 -16.52 -0.23 -20.30
N LEU A 356 -15.88 -0.80 -21.32
CA LEU A 356 -16.60 -1.42 -22.45
C LEU A 356 -17.51 -2.57 -22.01
N THR A 357 -17.05 -3.38 -21.04
CA THR A 357 -17.90 -4.43 -20.48
C THR A 357 -19.10 -3.86 -19.70
N GLN A 358 -18.93 -2.76 -18.96
CA GLN A 358 -20.04 -2.06 -18.31
C GLN A 358 -21.01 -1.45 -19.34
N VAL A 359 -20.50 -0.82 -20.40
CA VAL A 359 -21.33 -0.25 -21.49
C VAL A 359 -22.18 -1.35 -22.12
N ALA A 360 -21.58 -2.46 -22.52
CA ALA A 360 -22.30 -3.60 -23.08
C ALA A 360 -23.38 -4.13 -22.12
N SER A 361 -23.06 -4.24 -20.82
CA SER A 361 -24.03 -4.68 -19.80
C SER A 361 -25.20 -3.70 -19.65
N ILE A 362 -24.96 -2.39 -19.63
CA ILE A 362 -26.01 -1.36 -19.49
C ILE A 362 -26.94 -1.39 -20.70
N TYR A 363 -26.38 -1.47 -21.91
CA TYR A 363 -27.19 -1.56 -23.13
C TYR A 363 -28.05 -2.82 -23.15
N LEU A 364 -27.48 -3.97 -22.78
CA LEU A 364 -28.21 -5.23 -22.76
C LEU A 364 -29.32 -5.25 -21.70
N SER A 365 -29.04 -4.86 -20.46
CA SER A 365 -29.98 -5.06 -19.35
C SER A 365 -30.94 -3.89 -19.15
N GLN A 366 -30.45 -2.65 -19.25
CA GLN A 366 -31.24 -1.44 -18.92
C GLN A 366 -31.88 -0.84 -20.16
N LYS A 367 -31.13 -0.68 -21.25
CA LYS A 367 -31.64 -0.12 -22.50
C LYS A 367 -32.32 -1.17 -23.40
N ARG A 368 -32.13 -2.47 -23.10
CA ARG A 368 -32.62 -3.60 -23.91
C ARG A 368 -32.22 -3.51 -25.38
N ASP A 369 -31.04 -2.96 -25.63
CA ASP A 369 -30.44 -2.78 -26.94
C ASP A 369 -29.24 -3.72 -27.08
N ALA A 370 -29.53 -4.95 -27.52
CA ALA A 370 -28.51 -5.96 -27.72
C ALA A 370 -27.57 -5.63 -28.90
N ALA A 371 -27.99 -4.80 -29.87
CA ALA A 371 -27.16 -4.47 -31.02
C ALA A 371 -26.00 -3.56 -30.59
N THR A 372 -26.30 -2.47 -29.88
CA THR A 372 -25.27 -1.57 -29.33
C THR A 372 -24.40 -2.28 -28.29
N ALA A 373 -24.97 -3.22 -27.52
CA ALA A 373 -24.19 -4.05 -26.61
C ALA A 373 -23.14 -4.91 -27.35
N VAL A 374 -23.50 -5.49 -28.50
CA VAL A 374 -22.56 -6.23 -29.35
C VAL A 374 -21.49 -5.31 -29.93
N GLU A 375 -21.85 -4.11 -30.41
CA GLU A 375 -20.89 -3.12 -30.92
C GLU A 375 -19.83 -2.76 -29.87
N SER A 376 -20.24 -2.56 -28.62
CA SER A 376 -19.31 -2.29 -27.51
C SER A 376 -18.35 -3.46 -27.24
N LYS A 377 -18.82 -4.71 -27.37
CA LYS A 377 -17.97 -5.91 -27.26
C LYS A 377 -17.03 -6.07 -28.46
N GLN A 378 -17.47 -5.69 -29.66
CA GLN A 378 -16.60 -5.67 -30.84
C GLN A 378 -15.48 -4.63 -30.68
N GLN A 379 -15.83 -3.44 -30.18
CA GLN A 379 -14.86 -2.40 -29.87
C GLN A 379 -13.81 -2.86 -28.84
N PHE A 380 -14.17 -3.73 -27.89
CA PHE A 380 -13.20 -4.34 -26.98
C PHE A 380 -12.15 -5.17 -27.74
N ILE A 381 -12.59 -6.03 -28.66
CA ILE A 381 -11.67 -6.86 -29.46
C ILE A 381 -10.78 -5.99 -30.35
N ASP A 382 -11.34 -4.92 -30.91
CA ASP A 382 -10.60 -4.04 -31.82
C ASP A 382 -9.54 -3.20 -31.09
N LEU A 383 -9.81 -2.78 -29.85
CA LEU A 383 -8.89 -2.00 -29.03
C LEU A 383 -7.85 -2.85 -28.28
N TYR A 384 -8.18 -4.11 -27.94
CA TYR A 384 -7.34 -5.00 -27.14
C TYR A 384 -7.15 -6.37 -27.80
N PRO A 385 -6.68 -6.44 -29.07
CA PRO A 385 -6.62 -7.69 -29.82
C PRO A 385 -5.75 -8.78 -29.19
N ASP A 386 -4.79 -8.41 -28.33
CA ASP A 386 -3.86 -9.32 -27.67
C ASP A 386 -4.34 -9.81 -26.29
N SER A 387 -5.53 -9.37 -25.82
CA SER A 387 -6.03 -9.77 -24.50
C SER A 387 -6.49 -11.23 -24.49
N ASP A 388 -6.18 -11.94 -23.40
CA ASP A 388 -6.62 -13.32 -23.18
C ASP A 388 -8.14 -13.47 -23.04
N GLN A 389 -8.86 -12.35 -22.88
CA GLN A 389 -10.33 -12.29 -22.80
C GLN A 389 -11.00 -12.28 -24.17
N CYS A 390 -10.28 -11.93 -25.24
CA CYS A 390 -10.84 -11.80 -26.59
C CYS A 390 -11.58 -13.05 -27.12
N PRO A 391 -11.09 -14.29 -26.90
CA PRO A 391 -11.85 -15.48 -27.24
C PRO A 391 -13.23 -15.52 -26.54
N SER A 392 -13.26 -15.30 -25.22
CA SER A 392 -14.52 -15.30 -24.45
C SER A 392 -15.47 -14.20 -24.93
N VAL A 393 -14.94 -13.00 -25.22
CA VAL A 393 -15.73 -11.88 -25.76
C VAL A 393 -16.30 -12.21 -27.15
N GLN A 394 -15.51 -12.81 -28.03
CA GLN A 394 -15.97 -13.22 -29.36
C GLN A 394 -17.08 -14.30 -29.28
N MET A 395 -16.94 -15.26 -28.35
CA MET A 395 -17.97 -16.26 -28.09
C MET A 395 -19.26 -15.60 -27.55
N GLN A 396 -19.13 -14.63 -26.64
CA GLN A 396 -20.28 -13.85 -26.15
C GLN A 396 -21.02 -13.13 -27.29
N ILE A 397 -20.29 -12.48 -28.21
CA ILE A 397 -20.89 -11.84 -29.39
C ILE A 397 -21.71 -12.85 -30.21
N ALA A 398 -21.15 -14.03 -30.50
CA ALA A 398 -21.86 -15.07 -31.26
C ALA A 398 -23.11 -15.58 -30.55
N THR A 399 -23.04 -15.79 -29.23
CA THR A 399 -24.20 -16.21 -28.43
C THR A 399 -25.27 -15.12 -28.33
N TRP A 400 -24.90 -13.84 -28.31
CA TRP A 400 -25.85 -12.72 -28.29
C TRP A 400 -26.56 -12.55 -29.63
N TYR A 401 -25.86 -12.69 -30.75
CA TYR A 401 -26.50 -12.75 -32.06
C TYR A 401 -27.51 -13.89 -32.15
N ARG A 402 -27.16 -15.08 -31.64
CA ARG A 402 -28.04 -16.25 -31.62
C ARG A 402 -29.27 -16.07 -30.73
N ASN A 403 -29.06 -15.66 -29.48
CA ASN A 403 -30.08 -15.76 -28.44
C ASN A 403 -30.85 -14.45 -28.21
N GLN A 404 -30.16 -13.31 -28.26
CA GLN A 404 -30.75 -12.00 -27.95
C GLN A 404 -31.31 -11.34 -29.21
N LEU A 405 -30.49 -11.25 -30.27
CA LEU A 405 -30.87 -10.62 -31.53
C LEU A 405 -31.60 -11.56 -32.49
N LYS A 406 -31.40 -12.88 -32.33
CA LYS A 406 -31.89 -13.92 -33.25
C LYS A 406 -31.48 -13.68 -34.71
N ASP A 407 -30.36 -13.00 -34.91
CA ASP A 407 -29.73 -12.78 -36.22
C ASP A 407 -28.79 -13.96 -36.50
N TYR A 408 -29.39 -15.04 -37.01
CA TYR A 408 -28.71 -16.32 -37.20
C TYR A 408 -27.53 -16.26 -38.20
N PRO A 409 -27.62 -15.55 -39.34
CA PRO A 409 -26.47 -15.36 -40.22
C PRO A 409 -25.29 -14.71 -39.49
N LYS A 410 -25.50 -13.60 -38.76
CA LYS A 410 -24.43 -12.96 -37.99
C LYS A 410 -23.90 -13.84 -36.86
N ALA A 411 -24.77 -14.62 -36.22
CA ALA A 411 -24.33 -15.58 -35.21
C ALA A 411 -23.37 -16.61 -35.79
N ILE A 412 -23.70 -17.18 -36.95
CA ILE A 412 -22.85 -18.15 -37.66
C ILE A 412 -21.51 -17.50 -38.04
N ASP A 413 -21.51 -16.29 -38.59
CA ASP A 413 -20.28 -15.58 -38.96
C ASP A 413 -19.41 -15.26 -37.75
N ALA A 414 -20.01 -14.91 -36.61
CA ALA A 414 -19.31 -14.67 -35.35
C ALA A 414 -18.68 -15.96 -34.78
N TYR A 415 -19.39 -17.10 -34.81
CA TYR A 415 -18.82 -18.41 -34.43
C TYR A 415 -17.69 -18.84 -35.37
N ARG A 416 -17.85 -18.65 -36.69
CA ARG A 416 -16.77 -18.92 -37.66
C ARG A 416 -15.55 -18.04 -37.42
N THR A 417 -15.78 -16.77 -37.05
CA THR A 417 -14.69 -15.85 -36.68
C THR A 417 -13.96 -16.33 -35.44
N TYR A 418 -14.67 -16.84 -34.43
CA TYR A 418 -14.07 -17.46 -33.24
C TYR A 418 -13.15 -18.62 -33.63
N ILE A 419 -13.67 -19.61 -34.37
CA ILE A 419 -12.92 -20.80 -34.80
C ILE A 419 -11.68 -20.42 -35.60
N ARG A 420 -11.80 -19.45 -36.52
CA ARG A 420 -10.67 -19.02 -37.36
C ARG A 420 -9.61 -18.26 -36.57
N LYS A 421 -10.00 -17.38 -35.64
CA LYS A 421 -9.06 -16.53 -34.89
C LYS A 421 -8.41 -17.25 -33.71
N TYR A 422 -9.08 -18.24 -33.13
CA TYR A 422 -8.63 -18.91 -31.93
C TYR A 422 -8.70 -20.44 -32.07
N PRO A 423 -8.03 -21.02 -33.10
CA PRO A 423 -8.18 -22.45 -33.43
C PRO A 423 -7.71 -23.40 -32.32
N ASP A 424 -6.85 -22.92 -31.42
CA ASP A 424 -6.28 -23.71 -30.33
C ASP A 424 -7.15 -23.70 -29.07
N LYS A 425 -8.38 -23.13 -29.13
CA LYS A 425 -9.28 -23.05 -27.97
C LYS A 425 -10.20 -24.25 -27.88
N ASP A 426 -10.38 -24.78 -26.67
CA ASP A 426 -11.15 -26.00 -26.41
C ASP A 426 -12.63 -25.83 -26.83
N ASP A 427 -13.17 -24.60 -26.73
CA ASP A 427 -14.55 -24.28 -27.10
C ASP A 427 -14.80 -24.20 -28.63
N CYS A 428 -13.78 -24.40 -29.49
CA CYS A 428 -13.97 -24.37 -30.94
C CYS A 428 -14.95 -25.43 -31.44
N VAL A 429 -14.91 -26.64 -30.85
CA VAL A 429 -15.87 -27.70 -31.18
C VAL A 429 -17.29 -27.31 -30.81
N GLN A 430 -17.47 -26.61 -29.68
CA GLN A 430 -18.76 -26.12 -29.21
C GLN A 430 -19.29 -24.97 -30.10
N ALA A 431 -18.41 -24.11 -30.60
CA ALA A 431 -18.77 -23.09 -31.60
C ALA A 431 -19.24 -23.75 -32.91
N GLN A 432 -18.55 -24.80 -33.37
CA GLN A 432 -18.89 -25.54 -34.58
C GLN A 432 -20.25 -26.27 -34.43
N LEU A 433 -20.48 -26.93 -33.30
CA LEU A 433 -21.78 -27.51 -32.96
C LEU A 433 -22.89 -26.44 -32.88
N SER A 434 -22.58 -25.25 -32.37
CA SER A 434 -23.54 -24.15 -32.33
C SER A 434 -23.95 -23.67 -33.73
N ILE A 435 -23.02 -23.62 -34.68
CA ILE A 435 -23.32 -23.35 -36.10
C ILE A 435 -24.27 -24.42 -36.66
N ALA A 436 -23.92 -25.70 -36.49
CA ALA A 436 -24.73 -26.81 -36.99
C ALA A 436 -26.15 -26.81 -36.38
N SER A 437 -26.26 -26.54 -35.07
CA SER A 437 -27.53 -26.41 -34.35
C SER A 437 -28.39 -25.26 -34.89
N VAL A 438 -27.79 -24.12 -35.25
CA VAL A 438 -28.52 -22.99 -35.85
C VAL A 438 -29.09 -23.38 -37.22
N TYR A 439 -28.30 -24.02 -38.08
CA TYR A 439 -28.78 -24.51 -39.37
C TYR A 439 -29.90 -25.55 -39.21
N GLN A 440 -29.77 -26.46 -38.27
CA GLN A 440 -30.73 -27.54 -38.04
C GLN A 440 -32.06 -27.03 -37.48
N GLN A 441 -32.01 -26.22 -36.43
CA GLN A 441 -33.21 -25.88 -35.65
C GLN A 441 -33.89 -24.60 -36.15
N GLN A 442 -33.11 -23.59 -36.51
CA GLN A 442 -33.62 -22.24 -36.80
C GLN A 442 -33.81 -22.02 -38.31
N LEU A 443 -32.78 -22.34 -39.11
CA LEU A 443 -32.84 -22.17 -40.56
C LEU A 443 -33.46 -23.36 -41.29
N LYS A 444 -33.47 -24.54 -40.65
CA LYS A 444 -33.96 -25.81 -41.21
C LYS A 444 -33.31 -26.16 -42.55
N ASP A 445 -32.04 -25.79 -42.72
CA ASP A 445 -31.23 -26.10 -43.90
C ASP A 445 -30.47 -27.42 -43.66
N GLU A 446 -31.02 -28.51 -44.21
CA GLU A 446 -30.45 -29.85 -44.08
C GLU A 446 -29.03 -29.95 -44.65
N ALA A 447 -28.79 -29.35 -45.82
CA ALA A 447 -27.51 -29.50 -46.51
C ALA A 447 -26.38 -28.82 -45.74
N SER A 448 -26.64 -27.61 -45.21
CA SER A 448 -25.69 -26.92 -44.33
C SER A 448 -25.57 -27.62 -42.98
N THR A 449 -26.67 -28.16 -42.42
CA THR A 449 -26.65 -28.94 -41.18
C THR A 449 -25.69 -30.12 -41.27
N ILE A 450 -25.83 -30.95 -42.32
CA ILE A 450 -24.96 -32.12 -42.55
C ILE A 450 -23.51 -31.66 -42.65
N ARG A 451 -23.24 -30.67 -43.50
CA ARG A 451 -21.89 -30.16 -43.74
C ARG A 451 -21.20 -29.68 -42.46
N GLU A 452 -21.91 -28.93 -41.63
CA GLU A 452 -21.32 -28.33 -40.42
C GLU A 452 -21.15 -29.37 -39.30
N TYR A 453 -21.98 -30.43 -39.22
CA TYR A 453 -21.70 -31.57 -38.34
C TYR A 453 -20.57 -32.46 -38.87
N GLU A 454 -20.45 -32.63 -40.20
CA GLU A 454 -19.32 -33.35 -40.80
C GLU A 454 -17.98 -32.68 -40.48
N LYS A 455 -17.93 -31.34 -40.44
CA LYS A 455 -16.73 -30.63 -39.96
C LYS A 455 -16.34 -30.98 -38.53
N VAL A 456 -17.31 -31.22 -37.64
CA VAL A 456 -16.99 -31.67 -36.27
C VAL A 456 -16.23 -32.99 -36.30
N LEU A 457 -16.64 -33.91 -37.19
CA LEU A 457 -15.99 -35.21 -37.36
C LEU A 457 -14.59 -35.10 -37.94
N THR A 458 -14.36 -34.17 -38.88
CA THR A 458 -13.08 -34.04 -39.58
C THR A 458 -12.07 -33.18 -38.84
N ASP A 459 -12.53 -32.07 -38.27
CA ASP A 459 -11.67 -31.03 -37.72
C ASP A 459 -11.38 -31.25 -36.23
N TYR A 460 -12.26 -31.99 -35.53
CA TYR A 460 -12.12 -32.28 -34.09
C TYR A 460 -12.28 -33.79 -33.76
N PRO A 461 -11.58 -34.71 -34.47
CA PRO A 461 -11.82 -36.16 -34.34
C PRO A 461 -11.53 -36.74 -32.94
N GLY A 462 -10.77 -36.03 -32.11
CA GLY A 462 -10.45 -36.44 -30.74
C GLY A 462 -11.45 -35.96 -29.68
N SER A 463 -12.39 -35.08 -30.02
CA SER A 463 -13.34 -34.50 -29.06
C SER A 463 -14.50 -35.47 -28.77
N GLU A 464 -14.95 -35.52 -27.52
CA GLU A 464 -16.13 -36.31 -27.15
C GLU A 464 -17.43 -35.73 -27.75
N SER A 465 -17.43 -34.42 -28.04
CA SER A 465 -18.50 -33.71 -28.75
C SER A 465 -18.76 -34.27 -30.17
N VAL A 466 -17.84 -35.08 -30.71
CA VAL A 466 -18.07 -35.87 -31.93
C VAL A 466 -19.30 -36.76 -31.79
N ALA A 467 -19.56 -37.36 -30.62
CA ALA A 467 -20.74 -38.21 -30.41
C ALA A 467 -22.04 -37.43 -30.64
N VAL A 468 -22.09 -36.16 -30.22
CA VAL A 468 -23.23 -35.26 -30.44
C VAL A 468 -23.46 -35.06 -31.94
N ALA A 469 -22.38 -34.80 -32.70
CA ALA A 469 -22.45 -34.63 -34.15
C ALA A 469 -22.86 -35.90 -34.88
N VAL A 470 -22.28 -37.06 -34.53
CA VAL A 470 -22.64 -38.36 -35.13
C VAL A 470 -24.12 -38.66 -34.90
N LYS A 471 -24.63 -38.42 -33.68
CA LYS A 471 -26.05 -38.62 -33.37
C LYS A 471 -26.94 -37.67 -34.15
N ALA A 472 -26.57 -36.40 -34.26
CA ALA A 472 -27.34 -35.45 -35.05
C ALA A 472 -27.39 -35.84 -36.54
N LEU A 473 -26.27 -36.31 -37.10
CA LEU A 473 -26.22 -36.84 -38.47
C LEU A 473 -27.06 -38.11 -38.63
N TYR A 474 -27.03 -39.03 -37.66
CA TYR A 474 -27.91 -40.20 -37.65
C TYR A 474 -29.39 -39.79 -37.71
N ASP A 475 -29.81 -38.83 -36.88
CA ASP A 475 -31.20 -38.36 -36.86
C ASP A 475 -31.61 -37.75 -38.22
N VAL A 476 -30.73 -36.91 -38.79
CA VAL A 476 -30.96 -36.24 -40.08
C VAL A 476 -31.08 -37.28 -41.21
N TYR A 477 -30.14 -38.22 -41.32
CA TYR A 477 -30.18 -39.24 -42.37
C TYR A 477 -31.36 -40.21 -42.20
N THR A 478 -31.73 -40.53 -40.95
CA THR A 478 -32.91 -41.37 -40.67
C THR A 478 -34.21 -40.68 -41.11
N ALA A 479 -34.35 -39.38 -40.84
CA ALA A 479 -35.51 -38.62 -41.29
C ALA A 479 -35.59 -38.57 -42.82
N ARG A 480 -34.45 -38.35 -43.49
CA ARG A 480 -34.36 -38.33 -44.96
C ARG A 480 -34.69 -39.68 -45.60
N ALA A 481 -34.14 -40.77 -45.07
CA ALA A 481 -34.41 -42.13 -45.54
C ALA A 481 -35.93 -42.44 -45.48
N LYS A 482 -36.60 -42.04 -44.39
CA LYS A 482 -38.05 -42.20 -44.21
C LYS A 482 -38.88 -41.33 -45.14
N ALA A 483 -38.47 -40.09 -45.40
CA ALA A 483 -39.24 -39.14 -46.20
C ALA A 483 -39.19 -39.44 -47.72
N GLY A 484 -38.09 -39.99 -48.21
CA GLY A 484 -37.84 -40.16 -49.65
C GLY A 484 -37.55 -41.58 -50.14
N ASN A 485 -37.56 -42.59 -49.26
CA ASN A 485 -37.07 -43.94 -49.57
C ASN A 485 -35.63 -43.91 -50.14
N ASP A 486 -34.80 -43.01 -49.58
CA ASP A 486 -33.42 -42.75 -50.00
C ASP A 486 -32.47 -43.79 -49.38
N LYS A 487 -32.12 -44.81 -50.18
CA LYS A 487 -31.20 -45.89 -49.77
C LYS A 487 -29.82 -45.38 -49.37
N ALA A 488 -29.32 -44.32 -50.01
CA ALA A 488 -28.01 -43.77 -49.67
C ALA A 488 -28.05 -43.09 -48.28
N ALA A 489 -29.16 -42.43 -47.95
CA ALA A 489 -29.39 -41.90 -46.61
C ALA A 489 -29.54 -43.02 -45.56
N GLU A 490 -30.18 -44.14 -45.92
CA GLU A 490 -30.29 -45.33 -45.07
C GLU A 490 -28.90 -45.90 -44.72
N GLU A 491 -28.03 -46.08 -45.72
CA GLU A 491 -26.65 -46.55 -45.53
C GLU A 491 -25.83 -45.59 -44.64
N LYS A 492 -25.95 -44.28 -44.86
CA LYS A 492 -25.27 -43.27 -44.04
C LYS A 492 -25.78 -43.25 -42.60
N SER A 493 -27.09 -43.40 -42.39
CA SER A 493 -27.67 -43.51 -41.05
C SER A 493 -27.13 -44.75 -40.31
N ALA A 494 -27.14 -45.91 -40.97
CA ALA A 494 -26.59 -47.15 -40.40
C ALA A 494 -25.10 -47.01 -40.04
N HIS A 495 -24.32 -46.33 -40.89
CA HIS A 495 -22.91 -46.03 -40.61
C HIS A 495 -22.74 -45.13 -39.37
N MET A 496 -23.50 -44.04 -39.25
CA MET A 496 -23.44 -43.16 -38.07
C MET A 496 -23.83 -43.90 -36.78
N LYS A 497 -24.87 -44.75 -36.83
CA LYS A 497 -25.25 -45.61 -35.71
C LYS A 497 -24.10 -46.53 -35.29
N GLN A 498 -23.46 -47.21 -36.24
CA GLN A 498 -22.34 -48.09 -35.95
C GLN A 498 -21.16 -47.34 -35.32
N ARG A 499 -20.88 -46.12 -35.79
CA ARG A 499 -19.85 -45.26 -35.21
C ARG A 499 -20.17 -44.90 -33.75
N LEU A 500 -21.39 -44.49 -33.43
CA LEU A 500 -21.78 -44.24 -32.02
C LEU A 500 -21.54 -45.45 -31.11
N ILE A 501 -21.98 -46.62 -31.56
CA ILE A 501 -21.88 -47.86 -30.78
C ILE A 501 -20.42 -48.27 -30.55
N SER A 502 -19.58 -48.15 -31.59
CA SER A 502 -18.19 -48.61 -31.54
C SER A 502 -17.22 -47.61 -30.94
N GLU A 503 -17.37 -46.32 -31.27
CA GLU A 503 -16.44 -45.26 -30.84
C GLU A 503 -16.85 -44.63 -29.50
N PHE A 504 -18.15 -44.61 -29.18
CA PHE A 504 -18.71 -43.88 -28.04
C PHE A 504 -19.72 -44.68 -27.18
N PRO A 505 -19.42 -45.93 -26.77
CA PRO A 505 -20.40 -46.77 -26.07
C PRO A 505 -20.90 -46.20 -24.72
N TRP A 506 -20.10 -45.35 -24.06
CA TRP A 506 -20.45 -44.71 -22.78
C TRP A 506 -21.25 -43.41 -22.92
N ARG A 507 -21.59 -42.97 -24.14
CA ARG A 507 -22.34 -41.73 -24.37
C ARG A 507 -23.84 -41.93 -24.26
N GLN A 508 -24.55 -40.89 -23.81
CA GLN A 508 -26.02 -40.91 -23.78
C GLN A 508 -26.57 -41.12 -25.19
N GLU A 509 -25.93 -40.48 -26.17
CA GLU A 509 -26.28 -40.54 -27.59
C GLU A 509 -26.39 -41.99 -28.08
N THR A 510 -25.47 -42.87 -27.68
CA THR A 510 -25.48 -44.29 -28.05
C THR A 510 -26.70 -45.02 -27.48
N THR A 511 -27.07 -44.72 -26.23
CA THR A 511 -28.24 -45.36 -25.59
C THR A 511 -29.57 -45.01 -26.27
N LEU A 512 -29.63 -43.90 -27.01
CA LEU A 512 -30.81 -43.46 -27.75
C LEU A 512 -30.94 -44.14 -29.13
N VAL A 513 -29.87 -44.74 -29.63
CA VAL A 513 -29.77 -45.21 -31.02
C VAL A 513 -29.56 -46.73 -31.11
N ASP A 514 -28.85 -47.32 -30.15
CA ASP A 514 -28.61 -48.76 -30.14
C ASP A 514 -29.89 -49.53 -29.76
N ASP A 515 -30.39 -50.31 -30.72
CA ASP A 515 -31.60 -51.11 -30.58
C ASP A 515 -31.32 -52.58 -30.28
N ASP A 516 -30.04 -52.98 -30.18
CA ASP A 516 -29.64 -54.35 -29.89
C ASP A 516 -30.22 -54.83 -28.55
N SER A 517 -30.71 -56.07 -28.56
CA SER A 517 -31.42 -56.64 -27.42
C SER A 517 -30.50 -56.88 -26.22
N GLU A 518 -29.25 -57.25 -26.45
CA GLU A 518 -28.26 -57.49 -25.41
C GLU A 518 -27.75 -56.16 -24.84
N PHE A 519 -27.47 -55.18 -25.70
CA PHE A 519 -27.13 -53.82 -25.28
C PHE A 519 -28.25 -53.21 -24.43
N LYS A 520 -29.51 -53.28 -24.87
CA LYS A 520 -30.66 -52.79 -24.09
C LYS A 520 -30.74 -53.44 -22.73
N LYS A 521 -30.53 -54.76 -22.65
CA LYS A 521 -30.51 -55.49 -21.39
C LYS A 521 -29.37 -55.00 -20.47
N ARG A 522 -28.14 -54.92 -20.98
CA ARG A 522 -26.98 -54.41 -20.22
C ARG A 522 -27.19 -52.95 -19.77
N SER A 523 -27.75 -52.11 -20.64
CA SER A 523 -28.09 -50.72 -20.34
C SER A 523 -29.14 -50.63 -19.22
N GLN A 524 -30.20 -51.44 -19.27
CA GLN A 524 -31.19 -51.54 -18.18
C GLN A 524 -30.58 -52.03 -16.87
N GLU A 525 -29.71 -53.04 -16.91
CA GLU A 525 -29.00 -53.53 -15.72
C GLU A 525 -28.09 -52.45 -15.12
N SER A 526 -27.33 -51.73 -15.94
CA SER A 526 -26.46 -50.63 -15.48
C SER A 526 -27.28 -49.47 -14.89
N ARG A 527 -28.42 -49.13 -15.49
CA ARG A 527 -29.36 -48.12 -14.97
C ARG A 527 -29.92 -48.51 -13.61
N LYS A 528 -30.31 -49.78 -13.45
CA LYS A 528 -30.80 -50.31 -12.18
C LYS A 528 -29.69 -50.26 -11.13
N ALA A 529 -28.50 -50.76 -11.45
CA ALA A 529 -27.34 -50.71 -10.56
C ALA A 529 -27.03 -49.27 -10.12
N TYR A 530 -27.13 -48.30 -11.03
CA TYR A 530 -26.93 -46.89 -10.69
C TYR A 530 -28.02 -46.37 -9.73
N SER A 531 -29.29 -46.69 -10.00
CA SER A 531 -30.42 -46.32 -9.14
C SER A 531 -30.30 -46.92 -7.73
N ASP A 532 -29.90 -48.18 -7.65
CA ASP A 532 -29.67 -48.88 -6.39
C ASP A 532 -28.49 -48.23 -5.63
N ALA A 533 -27.39 -47.91 -6.32
CA ALA A 533 -26.25 -47.20 -5.76
C ALA A 533 -26.61 -45.79 -5.25
N VAL A 534 -27.42 -45.03 -5.98
CA VAL A 534 -27.94 -43.71 -5.54
C VAL A 534 -28.76 -43.86 -4.25
N THR A 535 -29.63 -44.87 -4.19
CA THR A 535 -30.47 -45.12 -3.01
C THR A 535 -29.61 -45.48 -1.81
N LEU A 536 -28.61 -46.34 -2.01
CA LEU A 536 -27.67 -46.74 -0.99
C LEU A 536 -26.80 -45.56 -0.52
N ALA A 537 -26.30 -44.74 -1.44
CA ALA A 537 -25.49 -43.54 -1.14
C ALA A 537 -26.24 -42.51 -0.28
N ARG A 538 -27.56 -42.37 -0.47
CA ARG A 538 -28.39 -41.50 0.37
C ARG A 538 -28.52 -42.03 1.80
N ALA A 539 -28.50 -43.33 1.98
CA ALA A 539 -28.59 -43.96 3.30
C ALA A 539 -27.22 -44.05 3.99
N ASP A 540 -26.17 -44.36 3.22
CA ASP A 540 -24.81 -44.59 3.69
C ASP A 540 -23.82 -44.30 2.54
N ALA A 541 -23.04 -43.23 2.70
CA ALA A 541 -22.11 -42.77 1.68
C ALA A 541 -21.01 -43.80 1.35
N VAL A 542 -20.52 -44.56 2.34
CA VAL A 542 -19.43 -45.54 2.13
C VAL A 542 -19.96 -46.74 1.35
N LYS A 543 -21.15 -47.24 1.72
CA LYS A 543 -21.81 -48.31 0.95
C LYS A 543 -22.17 -47.85 -0.45
N GLY A 544 -22.66 -46.62 -0.61
CA GLY A 544 -22.91 -46.00 -1.91
C GLY A 544 -21.67 -45.97 -2.80
N ILE A 545 -20.51 -45.55 -2.27
CA ILE A 545 -19.23 -45.59 -2.99
C ILE A 545 -18.89 -47.02 -3.45
N GLY A 546 -19.08 -48.02 -2.59
CA GLY A 546 -18.89 -49.43 -2.95
C GLY A 546 -19.76 -49.86 -4.13
N ALA A 547 -21.05 -49.53 -4.10
CA ALA A 547 -21.99 -49.84 -5.17
C ALA A 547 -21.68 -49.11 -6.48
N TYR A 548 -21.24 -47.85 -6.41
CA TYR A 548 -20.77 -47.12 -7.60
C TYR A 548 -19.51 -47.76 -8.22
N ARG A 549 -18.57 -48.23 -7.40
CA ARG A 549 -17.38 -48.95 -7.90
C ARG A 549 -17.76 -50.27 -8.57
N GLU A 550 -18.65 -51.05 -7.95
CA GLU A 550 -19.14 -52.29 -8.55
C GLU A 550 -19.83 -52.04 -9.90
N LEU A 551 -20.59 -50.95 -10.03
CA LEU A 551 -21.17 -50.55 -11.31
C LEU A 551 -20.10 -50.26 -12.36
N ILE A 552 -19.07 -49.50 -12.01
CA ILE A 552 -17.98 -49.14 -12.94
C ILE A 552 -17.25 -50.41 -13.39
N ASP A 553 -16.94 -51.32 -12.46
CA ASP A 553 -16.22 -52.56 -12.75
C ASP A 553 -17.06 -53.52 -13.61
N ARG A 554 -18.36 -53.62 -13.34
CA ARG A 554 -19.28 -54.52 -14.07
C ARG A 554 -19.71 -53.95 -15.42
N PHE A 555 -19.81 -52.63 -15.54
CA PHE A 555 -20.33 -51.94 -16.73
C PHE A 555 -19.42 -50.76 -17.15
N PRO A 556 -18.13 -50.99 -17.45
CA PRO A 556 -17.15 -49.91 -17.67
C PRO A 556 -17.47 -49.04 -18.89
N ALA A 557 -18.12 -49.61 -19.92
CA ALA A 557 -18.54 -48.89 -21.11
C ALA A 557 -19.97 -48.29 -21.01
N SER A 558 -20.59 -48.30 -19.84
CA SER A 558 -21.95 -47.76 -19.67
C SER A 558 -21.96 -46.25 -19.53
N TYR A 559 -23.06 -45.64 -19.94
CA TYR A 559 -23.36 -44.22 -19.68
C TYR A 559 -23.24 -43.83 -18.20
N TYR A 560 -23.56 -44.76 -17.30
CA TYR A 560 -23.53 -44.51 -15.86
C TYR A 560 -22.14 -44.63 -15.24
N ALA A 561 -21.14 -45.21 -15.92
CA ALA A 561 -19.81 -45.40 -15.34
C ALA A 561 -19.08 -44.08 -15.00
N PRO A 562 -18.90 -43.11 -15.94
CA PRO A 562 -18.25 -41.85 -15.60
C PRO A 562 -19.11 -40.98 -14.67
N ILE A 563 -20.44 -41.12 -14.73
CA ILE A 563 -21.36 -40.46 -13.79
C ILE A 563 -21.18 -41.01 -12.38
N ALA A 564 -21.11 -42.34 -12.21
CA ALA A 564 -20.87 -42.99 -10.94
C ALA A 564 -19.53 -42.57 -10.33
N GLN A 565 -18.47 -42.46 -11.13
CA GLN A 565 -17.18 -41.96 -10.66
C GLN A 565 -17.27 -40.50 -10.17
N THR A 566 -18.05 -39.66 -10.88
CA THR A 566 -18.34 -38.28 -10.42
C THR A 566 -19.10 -38.28 -9.09
N GLN A 567 -20.06 -39.21 -8.90
CA GLN A 567 -20.76 -39.34 -7.61
C GLN A 567 -19.82 -39.79 -6.49
N ILE A 568 -18.87 -40.69 -6.76
CA ILE A 568 -17.84 -41.07 -5.77
C ILE A 568 -17.04 -39.84 -5.33
N ILE A 569 -16.57 -39.02 -6.28
CA ILE A 569 -15.86 -37.76 -5.99
C ILE A 569 -16.72 -36.86 -5.08
N ASN A 570 -17.99 -36.67 -5.45
CA ASN A 570 -18.92 -35.82 -4.70
C ASN A 570 -19.21 -36.34 -3.29
N LEU A 571 -19.35 -37.66 -3.11
CA LEU A 571 -19.56 -38.26 -1.79
C LEU A 571 -18.33 -38.06 -0.89
N TYR A 572 -17.11 -38.21 -1.43
CA TYR A 572 -15.91 -37.91 -0.66
C TYR A 572 -15.81 -36.43 -0.31
N ALA A 573 -16.00 -35.53 -1.28
CA ALA A 573 -15.86 -34.08 -1.06
C ALA A 573 -16.93 -33.51 -0.13
N SER A 574 -18.21 -33.86 -0.36
CA SER A 574 -19.34 -33.20 0.30
C SER A 574 -19.88 -33.97 1.50
N SER A 575 -20.05 -35.29 1.37
CA SER A 575 -20.69 -36.10 2.41
C SER A 575 -19.70 -36.55 3.47
N LEU A 576 -18.53 -37.05 3.05
CA LEU A 576 -17.49 -37.55 3.94
C LEU A 576 -16.47 -36.48 4.33
N LYS A 577 -16.43 -35.35 3.60
CA LYS A 577 -15.47 -34.25 3.79
C LYS A 577 -14.01 -34.73 3.78
N ASP A 578 -13.71 -35.71 2.94
CA ASP A 578 -12.37 -36.27 2.72
C ASP A 578 -11.85 -35.78 1.37
N ASP A 579 -11.28 -34.57 1.36
CA ASP A 579 -10.77 -33.94 0.14
C ASP A 579 -9.60 -34.73 -0.47
N THR A 580 -8.82 -35.43 0.36
CA THR A 580 -7.67 -36.24 -0.09
C THR A 580 -8.17 -37.35 -0.99
N LYS A 581 -9.16 -38.12 -0.53
CA LYS A 581 -9.78 -39.15 -1.35
C LYS A 581 -10.57 -38.57 -2.52
N ALA A 582 -11.26 -37.44 -2.33
CA ALA A 582 -11.96 -36.80 -3.44
C ALA A 582 -11.00 -36.44 -4.59
N ASN A 583 -9.80 -35.92 -4.28
CA ASN A 583 -8.78 -35.61 -5.30
C ASN A 583 -8.13 -36.87 -5.90
N GLN A 584 -7.90 -37.92 -5.11
CA GLN A 584 -7.48 -39.21 -5.67
C GLN A 584 -8.51 -39.77 -6.66
N GLU A 585 -9.80 -39.64 -6.36
CA GLU A 585 -10.87 -40.09 -7.26
C GLU A 585 -11.05 -39.19 -8.50
N ARG A 586 -10.66 -37.91 -8.42
CA ARG A 586 -10.53 -37.03 -9.61
C ARG A 586 -9.37 -37.46 -10.52
N GLU A 587 -8.20 -37.78 -9.94
CA GLU A 587 -7.09 -38.33 -10.71
C GLU A 587 -7.49 -39.67 -11.35
N ARG A 588 -8.18 -40.54 -10.59
CA ARG A 588 -8.72 -41.80 -11.10
C ARG A 588 -9.75 -41.60 -12.21
N PHE A 589 -10.60 -40.57 -12.13
CA PHE A 589 -11.53 -40.23 -13.21
C PHE A 589 -10.78 -39.99 -14.52
N ALA A 590 -9.73 -39.17 -14.49
CA ALA A 590 -8.93 -38.88 -15.67
C ALA A 590 -8.18 -40.11 -16.23
N GLU A 591 -7.87 -41.10 -15.37
CA GLU A 591 -7.25 -42.36 -15.79
C GLU A 591 -8.24 -43.35 -16.39
N LEU A 592 -9.45 -43.45 -15.83
CA LEU A 592 -10.49 -44.35 -16.32
C LEU A 592 -11.16 -43.83 -17.59
N PHE A 593 -11.32 -42.50 -17.69
CA PHE A 593 -12.06 -41.85 -18.76
C PHE A 593 -11.21 -40.73 -19.41
N PRO A 594 -10.03 -41.04 -19.97
CA PRO A 594 -9.10 -40.01 -20.49
C PRO A 594 -9.64 -39.24 -21.72
N ARG A 595 -10.70 -39.75 -22.36
CA ARG A 595 -11.39 -39.11 -23.48
C ARG A 595 -12.68 -38.38 -23.08
N ASP A 596 -13.04 -38.38 -21.80
CA ASP A 596 -14.19 -37.63 -21.31
C ASP A 596 -13.80 -36.15 -21.21
N ASP A 597 -14.65 -35.25 -21.71
CA ASP A 597 -14.39 -33.80 -21.75
C ASP A 597 -14.11 -33.21 -20.34
N ARG A 598 -14.54 -33.89 -19.27
CA ARG A 598 -14.28 -33.46 -17.89
C ARG A 598 -12.90 -33.87 -17.38
N ALA A 599 -12.24 -34.86 -17.97
CA ALA A 599 -10.99 -35.42 -17.47
C ALA A 599 -9.86 -34.38 -17.28
N PRO A 600 -9.62 -33.44 -18.21
CA PRO A 600 -8.63 -32.38 -18.03
C PRO A 600 -8.97 -31.51 -16.81
N SER A 601 -10.23 -31.08 -16.68
CA SER A 601 -10.71 -30.25 -15.57
C SER A 601 -10.60 -30.96 -14.22
N MET A 602 -10.87 -32.28 -14.16
CA MET A 602 -10.75 -33.09 -12.95
C MET A 602 -9.30 -33.17 -12.49
N LEU A 603 -8.37 -33.44 -13.41
CA LEU A 603 -6.94 -33.55 -13.10
C LEU A 603 -6.34 -32.20 -12.67
N TYR A 604 -6.72 -31.12 -13.37
CA TYR A 604 -6.39 -29.75 -12.97
C TYR A 604 -6.91 -29.43 -11.56
N GLN A 605 -8.19 -29.69 -11.27
CA GLN A 605 -8.81 -29.44 -9.96
C GLN A 605 -8.12 -30.24 -8.85
N ALA A 606 -7.75 -31.51 -9.12
CA ALA A 606 -7.02 -32.33 -8.16
C ALA A 606 -5.68 -31.67 -7.78
N GLY A 607 -4.89 -31.24 -8.77
CA GLY A 607 -3.61 -30.56 -8.54
C GLY A 607 -3.77 -29.22 -7.80
N HIS A 608 -4.74 -28.39 -8.22
CA HIS A 608 -5.05 -27.13 -7.55
C HIS A 608 -5.45 -27.36 -6.08
N ASN A 609 -6.39 -28.27 -5.82
CA ASN A 609 -6.87 -28.51 -4.45
C ASN A 609 -5.77 -29.07 -3.55
N ARG A 610 -4.89 -29.93 -4.07
CA ARG A 610 -3.71 -30.41 -3.33
C ARG A 610 -2.81 -29.25 -2.89
N CYS A 611 -2.47 -28.34 -3.82
CA CYS A 611 -1.66 -27.17 -3.50
C CYS A 611 -2.34 -26.25 -2.46
N PHE A 612 -3.57 -25.79 -2.75
CA PHE A 612 -4.12 -24.62 -2.06
C PHE A 612 -5.08 -24.97 -0.92
N VAL A 613 -5.72 -26.14 -0.97
CA VAL A 613 -6.65 -26.62 0.07
C VAL A 613 -5.92 -27.54 1.05
N GLN A 614 -5.19 -28.54 0.54
CA GLN A 614 -4.52 -29.56 1.38
C GLN A 614 -3.12 -29.17 1.84
N LYS A 615 -2.53 -28.12 1.24
CA LYS A 615 -1.15 -27.68 1.48
C LYS A 615 -0.09 -28.76 1.12
N ASP A 616 -0.46 -29.73 0.30
CA ASP A 616 0.47 -30.67 -0.35
C ASP A 616 0.99 -30.03 -1.63
N LEU A 617 1.99 -29.16 -1.49
CA LEU A 617 2.49 -28.32 -2.57
C LEU A 617 3.28 -29.11 -3.62
N ASP A 618 4.19 -29.98 -3.20
CA ASP A 618 4.96 -30.81 -4.14
C ASP A 618 4.04 -31.78 -4.89
N GLY A 619 3.10 -32.41 -4.18
CA GLY A 619 2.12 -33.29 -4.78
C GLY A 619 1.16 -32.57 -5.73
N GLY A 620 0.66 -31.40 -5.34
CA GLY A 620 -0.20 -30.60 -6.20
C GLY A 620 0.52 -30.07 -7.45
N VAL A 621 1.77 -29.61 -7.32
CA VAL A 621 2.62 -29.23 -8.47
C VAL A 621 2.86 -30.44 -9.39
N ALA A 622 3.13 -31.62 -8.84
CA ALA A 622 3.31 -32.83 -9.63
C ALA A 622 2.04 -33.20 -10.42
N THR A 623 0.85 -33.09 -9.80
CA THR A 623 -0.43 -33.33 -10.48
C THR A 623 -0.74 -32.26 -11.53
N LEU A 624 -0.47 -30.98 -11.28
CA LEU A 624 -0.63 -29.92 -12.30
C LEU A 624 0.29 -30.13 -13.49
N ARG A 625 1.54 -30.58 -13.26
CA ARG A 625 2.47 -30.97 -14.32
C ARG A 625 2.00 -32.22 -15.08
N LYS A 626 1.37 -33.18 -14.39
CA LYS A 626 0.72 -34.35 -15.04
C LYS A 626 -0.41 -33.88 -15.97
N PHE A 627 -1.23 -32.94 -15.53
CA PHE A 627 -2.27 -32.31 -16.34
C PHE A 627 -1.68 -31.65 -17.61
N MET A 628 -0.70 -30.74 -17.46
CA MET A 628 -0.09 -30.05 -18.60
C MET A 628 0.60 -31.01 -19.60
N ARG A 629 1.10 -32.16 -19.15
CA ARG A 629 1.68 -33.17 -20.05
C ARG A 629 0.62 -34.02 -20.75
N ALA A 630 -0.48 -34.33 -20.07
CA ALA A 630 -1.56 -35.13 -20.63
C ALA A 630 -2.43 -34.32 -21.61
N TYR A 631 -2.56 -33.02 -21.38
CA TYR A 631 -3.41 -32.10 -22.13
C TYR A 631 -2.67 -30.79 -22.48
N PRO A 632 -1.57 -30.85 -23.26
CA PRO A 632 -0.69 -29.69 -23.48
C PRO A 632 -1.37 -28.49 -24.15
N ASP A 633 -2.37 -28.75 -24.99
CA ASP A 633 -3.08 -27.73 -25.77
C ASP A 633 -4.32 -27.18 -25.04
N HIS A 634 -4.64 -27.70 -23.85
CA HIS A 634 -5.85 -27.33 -23.11
C HIS A 634 -5.74 -25.93 -22.49
N ASP A 635 -6.85 -25.18 -22.49
CA ASP A 635 -6.89 -23.75 -22.10
C ASP A 635 -6.44 -23.48 -20.66
N LEU A 636 -6.71 -24.41 -19.74
CA LEU A 636 -6.27 -24.35 -18.35
C LEU A 636 -4.74 -24.50 -18.14
N CYS A 637 -3.93 -24.78 -19.17
CA CYS A 637 -2.48 -24.92 -19.03
C CYS A 637 -1.79 -23.64 -18.54
N VAL A 638 -2.19 -22.46 -19.06
CA VAL A 638 -1.66 -21.17 -18.57
C VAL A 638 -2.00 -20.96 -17.09
N THR A 639 -3.24 -21.29 -16.71
CA THR A 639 -3.72 -21.20 -15.33
C THR A 639 -2.99 -22.18 -14.42
N ALA A 640 -2.73 -23.40 -14.88
CA ALA A 640 -1.93 -24.39 -14.17
C ALA A 640 -0.49 -23.90 -13.92
N GLN A 641 0.15 -23.32 -14.95
CA GLN A 641 1.50 -22.74 -14.82
C GLN A 641 1.52 -21.58 -13.81
N TYR A 642 0.51 -20.70 -13.83
CA TYR A 642 0.34 -19.66 -12.82
C TYR A 642 0.25 -20.22 -11.40
N TYR A 643 -0.53 -21.28 -11.20
CA TYR A 643 -0.66 -21.93 -9.89
C TYR A 643 0.61 -22.67 -9.45
N ILE A 644 1.35 -23.27 -10.39
CA ILE A 644 2.66 -23.88 -10.10
C ILE A 644 3.64 -22.82 -9.61
N ALA A 645 3.69 -21.65 -10.23
CA ALA A 645 4.51 -20.54 -9.73
C ALA A 645 4.08 -20.19 -8.29
N ASN A 646 2.80 -19.92 -8.07
CA ASN A 646 2.30 -19.50 -6.76
C ASN A 646 2.44 -20.55 -5.64
N ALA A 647 2.63 -21.83 -5.97
CA ALA A 647 2.97 -22.87 -5.00
C ALA A 647 4.28 -22.58 -4.23
N PHE A 648 5.21 -21.84 -4.83
CA PHE A 648 6.48 -21.44 -4.23
C PHE A 648 6.48 -20.00 -3.67
N SER A 649 5.30 -19.37 -3.60
CA SER A 649 5.15 -18.02 -3.06
C SER A 649 5.24 -18.02 -1.52
N PHE A 650 5.52 -16.84 -0.95
CA PHE A 650 5.66 -16.69 0.50
C PHE A 650 4.38 -17.02 1.28
N SER A 651 3.21 -16.73 0.69
CA SER A 651 1.91 -16.86 1.36
C SER A 651 1.52 -18.30 1.70
N LEU A 652 2.20 -19.30 1.13
CA LEU A 652 1.88 -20.73 1.32
C LEU A 652 2.87 -21.48 2.23
N GLY A 653 3.87 -20.79 2.80
CA GLY A 653 4.79 -21.40 3.77
C GLY A 653 5.86 -22.34 3.20
N ASN A 654 5.87 -22.60 1.88
CA ASN A 654 6.94 -23.34 1.18
C ASN A 654 7.66 -22.43 0.18
N TYR A 655 8.10 -21.28 0.70
CA TYR A 655 8.73 -20.28 -0.13
C TYR A 655 10.05 -20.80 -0.70
N ASN A 656 10.20 -20.71 -2.02
CA ASN A 656 11.47 -20.93 -2.69
C ASN A 656 11.66 -19.87 -3.77
N ARG A 657 12.56 -18.92 -3.49
CA ARG A 657 12.82 -17.77 -4.36
C ARG A 657 13.17 -18.15 -5.78
N ASP A 658 14.15 -19.04 -5.94
CA ASP A 658 14.68 -19.42 -7.24
C ASP A 658 13.63 -20.13 -8.09
N ARG A 659 12.92 -21.09 -7.48
CA ARG A 659 11.79 -21.76 -8.14
C ARG A 659 10.68 -20.78 -8.47
N TYR A 660 10.33 -19.86 -7.56
CA TYR A 660 9.26 -18.91 -7.81
C TYR A 660 9.59 -17.98 -8.98
N ILE A 661 10.82 -17.47 -9.04
CA ILE A 661 11.31 -16.66 -10.16
C ILE A 661 11.35 -17.48 -11.45
N GLU A 662 11.86 -18.71 -11.41
CA GLU A 662 11.95 -19.59 -12.58
C GLU A 662 10.56 -19.90 -13.15
N GLU A 663 9.59 -20.23 -12.30
CA GLU A 663 8.23 -20.58 -12.72
C GLU A 663 7.44 -19.37 -13.25
N ASN A 664 7.66 -18.16 -12.71
CA ASN A 664 7.10 -16.94 -13.30
C ASN A 664 7.76 -16.61 -14.65
N ARG A 665 9.06 -16.87 -14.82
CA ARG A 665 9.72 -16.72 -16.13
C ARG A 665 9.20 -17.70 -17.17
N LYS A 666 8.90 -18.94 -16.77
CA LYS A 666 8.23 -19.93 -17.64
C LYS A 666 6.86 -19.44 -18.06
N LEU A 667 6.06 -18.89 -17.12
CA LEU A 667 4.75 -18.32 -17.43
C LEU A 667 4.85 -17.21 -18.51
N ILE A 668 5.74 -16.25 -18.33
CA ILE A 668 5.94 -15.14 -19.28
C ILE A 668 6.43 -15.64 -20.64
N ARG A 669 7.36 -16.60 -20.66
CA ARG A 669 7.95 -17.14 -21.89
C ARG A 669 6.97 -17.99 -22.69
N ASP A 670 6.25 -18.88 -22.01
CA ASP A 670 5.41 -19.89 -22.66
C ASP A 670 4.00 -19.35 -22.96
N TYR A 671 3.56 -18.31 -22.25
CA TYR A 671 2.24 -17.70 -22.39
C TYR A 671 2.30 -16.16 -22.46
N PRO A 672 3.01 -15.56 -23.43
CA PRO A 672 3.23 -14.11 -23.49
C PRO A 672 1.96 -13.28 -23.72
N TRP A 673 0.88 -13.92 -24.22
CA TRP A 673 -0.45 -13.34 -24.41
C TRP A 673 -1.30 -13.33 -23.13
N TYR A 674 -0.82 -13.92 -22.03
CA TYR A 674 -1.57 -13.99 -20.78
C TYR A 674 -1.62 -12.63 -20.10
N ASP A 675 -2.82 -12.18 -19.74
CA ASP A 675 -3.04 -10.82 -19.22
C ASP A 675 -2.26 -10.54 -17.92
N ASN A 676 -1.91 -11.58 -17.15
CA ASN A 676 -1.17 -11.46 -15.88
C ASN A 676 0.35 -11.62 -16.02
N CYS A 677 0.91 -11.52 -17.23
CA CYS A 677 2.37 -11.51 -17.39
C CYS A 677 3.04 -10.33 -16.68
N ASP A 678 2.36 -9.18 -16.60
CA ASP A 678 2.79 -8.01 -15.84
C ASP A 678 2.89 -8.30 -14.34
N VAL A 679 1.92 -9.04 -13.78
CA VAL A 679 1.91 -9.50 -12.39
C VAL A 679 3.10 -10.41 -12.13
N ALA A 680 3.35 -11.37 -13.03
CA ALA A 680 4.47 -12.30 -12.93
C ALA A 680 5.82 -11.56 -12.97
N GLN A 681 5.98 -10.61 -13.90
CA GLN A 681 7.20 -9.81 -14.04
C GLN A 681 7.43 -8.91 -12.82
N THR A 682 6.38 -8.26 -12.32
CA THR A 682 6.44 -7.44 -11.09
C THR A 682 6.87 -8.30 -9.91
N THR A 683 6.26 -9.47 -9.77
CA THR A 683 6.54 -10.41 -8.69
C THR A 683 7.99 -10.89 -8.70
N ILE A 684 8.58 -11.12 -9.88
CA ILE A 684 10.03 -11.40 -10.00
C ILE A 684 10.84 -10.24 -9.39
N GLY A 685 10.52 -9.00 -9.74
CA GLY A 685 11.16 -7.81 -9.17
C GLY A 685 11.02 -7.72 -7.65
N LEU A 686 9.83 -7.98 -7.11
CA LEU A 686 9.58 -7.97 -5.66
C LEU A 686 10.35 -9.06 -4.90
N ASN A 687 10.58 -10.21 -5.52
CA ASN A 687 11.41 -11.26 -4.93
C ASN A 687 12.89 -10.89 -4.88
N TYR A 688 13.35 -9.93 -5.69
CA TYR A 688 14.68 -9.33 -5.51
C TYR A 688 14.71 -8.26 -4.42
N TYR A 689 13.57 -7.62 -4.12
CA TYR A 689 13.47 -6.53 -3.15
C TYR A 689 13.25 -6.99 -1.69
N TYR A 690 12.29 -7.87 -1.42
CA TYR A 690 11.69 -8.03 -0.07
C TYR A 690 12.31 -9.09 0.87
N GLN A 691 13.19 -9.97 0.42
CA GLN A 691 13.34 -11.29 1.05
C GLN A 691 14.67 -11.52 1.79
N PHE A 692 14.59 -12.26 2.91
CA PHE A 692 15.55 -12.81 3.92
C PHE A 692 17.05 -12.97 3.65
N GLU A 693 17.55 -12.62 2.49
CA GLU A 693 18.96 -12.38 2.17
C GLU A 693 19.13 -10.87 1.92
N PRO A 694 20.33 -10.26 1.89
CA PRO A 694 20.42 -8.87 1.44
C PRO A 694 19.82 -8.77 0.02
N GLY A 695 18.66 -8.11 -0.07
CA GLY A 695 17.95 -7.91 -1.34
C GLY A 695 18.85 -7.26 -2.38
N ASP A 696 18.67 -7.62 -3.64
CA ASP A 696 19.44 -7.06 -4.75
C ASP A 696 18.61 -5.96 -5.40
N LYS A 697 18.71 -4.74 -4.84
CA LYS A 697 17.96 -3.58 -5.33
C LYS A 697 18.20 -3.30 -6.82
N ALA A 698 19.40 -3.58 -7.32
CA ALA A 698 19.73 -3.38 -8.72
C ALA A 698 19.01 -4.40 -9.63
N LYS A 699 18.93 -5.68 -9.22
CA LYS A 699 18.08 -6.67 -9.92
C LYS A 699 16.60 -6.33 -9.79
N ALA A 700 16.14 -5.94 -8.61
CA ALA A 700 14.75 -5.53 -8.39
C ALA A 700 14.37 -4.38 -9.33
N GLN A 701 15.18 -3.32 -9.37
CA GLN A 701 14.98 -2.20 -10.28
C GLN A 701 14.90 -2.64 -11.74
N ARG A 702 15.85 -3.47 -12.20
CA ARG A 702 15.84 -3.98 -13.59
C ARG A 702 14.56 -4.75 -13.91
N GLU A 703 14.13 -5.65 -13.03
CA GLU A 703 12.95 -6.49 -13.29
C GLU A 703 11.63 -5.72 -13.13
N LEU A 704 11.54 -4.75 -12.21
CA LEU A 704 10.38 -3.87 -12.07
C LEU A 704 10.24 -2.91 -13.27
N LEU A 705 11.35 -2.37 -13.80
CA LEU A 705 11.31 -1.53 -14.99
C LEU A 705 10.81 -2.29 -16.23
N LYS A 706 11.10 -3.59 -16.35
CA LYS A 706 10.55 -4.42 -17.43
C LYS A 706 9.03 -4.48 -17.38
N THR A 707 8.40 -4.53 -16.20
CA THR A 707 6.93 -4.49 -16.12
C THR A 707 6.39 -3.24 -16.82
N ILE A 708 6.98 -2.07 -16.57
CA ILE A 708 6.52 -0.82 -17.17
C ILE A 708 6.83 -0.74 -18.67
N GLN A 709 7.97 -1.31 -19.09
CA GLN A 709 8.42 -1.29 -20.49
C GLN A 709 7.61 -2.25 -21.37
N ASP A 710 7.46 -3.49 -20.92
CA ASP A 710 6.85 -4.58 -21.69
C ASP A 710 5.33 -4.58 -21.52
N TYR A 711 4.82 -4.13 -20.37
CA TYR A 711 3.39 -4.10 -20.02
C TYR A 711 2.94 -2.73 -19.49
N PRO A 712 3.14 -1.63 -20.26
CA PRO A 712 2.86 -0.27 -19.79
C PRO A 712 1.40 -0.08 -19.35
N PHE A 713 0.47 -0.81 -19.95
CA PHE A 713 -0.96 -0.76 -19.63
C PHE A 713 -1.48 -1.97 -18.84
N GLY A 714 -0.56 -2.75 -18.24
CA GLY A 714 -0.88 -3.85 -17.34
C GLY A 714 -1.51 -3.39 -16.02
N SER A 715 -2.21 -4.31 -15.37
CA SER A 715 -2.83 -4.15 -14.06
C SER A 715 -1.87 -3.70 -12.95
N TYR A 716 -0.60 -4.12 -13.01
CA TYR A 716 0.40 -3.90 -11.98
C TYR A 716 1.36 -2.73 -12.29
N ALA A 717 1.16 -2.00 -13.39
CA ALA A 717 2.02 -0.88 -13.75
C ALA A 717 2.06 0.21 -12.67
N VAL A 718 0.89 0.63 -12.16
CA VAL A 718 0.80 1.64 -11.07
C VAL A 718 1.45 1.15 -9.78
N GLN A 719 1.20 -0.12 -9.41
CA GLN A 719 1.78 -0.71 -8.21
C GLN A 719 3.30 -0.87 -8.32
N THR A 720 3.81 -1.16 -9.51
CA THR A 720 5.24 -1.27 -9.78
C THR A 720 5.96 0.06 -9.54
N GLU A 721 5.34 1.17 -9.91
CA GLU A 721 5.90 2.50 -9.68
C GLU A 721 6.10 2.80 -8.18
N TYR A 722 5.18 2.38 -7.32
CA TYR A 722 5.34 2.48 -5.87
C TYR A 722 6.61 1.76 -5.36
N TYR A 723 6.91 0.57 -5.89
CA TYR A 723 8.11 -0.16 -5.50
C TYR A 723 9.39 0.44 -6.07
N LEU A 724 9.30 1.07 -7.25
CA LEU A 724 10.41 1.81 -7.84
C LEU A 724 10.73 3.05 -6.98
N ASP A 725 9.74 3.75 -6.42
CA ASP A 725 9.97 4.84 -5.45
C ASP A 725 10.71 4.35 -4.21
N LEU A 726 10.38 3.17 -3.67
CA LEU A 726 11.04 2.61 -2.48
C LEU A 726 12.54 2.30 -2.67
N ILE A 727 12.97 2.07 -3.90
CA ILE A 727 14.37 1.78 -4.25
C ILE A 727 15.05 2.95 -4.97
N ASP A 728 14.50 4.15 -4.83
CA ASP A 728 15.03 5.39 -5.40
C ASP A 728 15.10 5.41 -6.95
N ALA A 729 14.20 4.68 -7.61
CA ALA A 729 14.06 4.57 -9.05
C ALA A 729 12.70 5.09 -9.57
N GLY A 730 12.02 5.91 -8.77
CA GLY A 730 10.71 6.49 -9.05
C GLY A 730 10.62 7.40 -10.28
N MET A 731 9.39 7.69 -10.71
CA MET A 731 9.11 8.49 -11.92
C MET A 731 9.62 9.93 -11.82
N GLN A 732 9.62 10.53 -10.62
CA GLN A 732 10.12 11.90 -10.45
C GLN A 732 11.58 12.04 -10.86
N LEU A 733 12.40 11.00 -10.64
CA LEU A 733 13.80 11.01 -11.03
C LEU A 733 13.95 11.09 -12.56
N ASP A 734 13.11 10.37 -13.30
CA ASP A 734 13.11 10.41 -14.76
C ASP A 734 12.59 11.74 -15.28
N GLU A 735 11.57 12.31 -14.63
CA GLU A 735 11.10 13.66 -14.94
C GLU A 735 12.21 14.70 -14.72
N ASN A 736 12.92 14.65 -13.59
CA ASN A 736 14.00 15.59 -13.25
C ASN A 736 15.21 15.49 -14.20
N ARG A 737 15.38 14.36 -14.93
CA ARG A 737 16.46 14.17 -15.91
C ARG A 737 16.16 14.80 -17.27
N ILE A 738 14.90 15.11 -17.55
CA ILE A 738 14.52 15.73 -18.82
C ILE A 738 14.87 17.23 -18.75
N PRO A 739 15.60 17.78 -19.74
CA PRO A 739 16.11 19.16 -19.75
C PRO A 739 15.06 20.25 -19.53
#